data_AF-A0A965T7I3-F1
#
_entry.id   AF-A0A965T7I3-F1
#
_cell.length_a   1.000
_cell.length_b   1.000
_cell.length_c   1.000
_cell.angle_alpha   90.00
_cell.angle_beta   90.00
_cell.angle_gamma   90.00
#
_symmetry.space_group_name_H-M   'P 1'
#
loop_
_entity.id
_entity.type
_entity.pdbx_description
1 polymer ?
#
loop_
_entity_poly.entity_id
_entity_poly.type
_entity_poly.pdbx_seq_one_letter_code
_entity_poly.pdbx_strand_id
1 'polypeptide(L)'
;MKKTNRFPLKNITLFCLLLITIASCSSKRSSKPTILVFSKTGGYYHESIPIGVKAIQDLGEKNGFNVDTTTNANKFAEDSLKKYAALVFLSSTGELLTGNQEIALERYMQAGGGFVGIHAAADAEYDWNWYVKMIGASFKSHPAQQDATLIVNDKNHPSTDSLPSTWTRKDEWYNFKNLNPDVKVLISIDEKSYQGGENGDKHPMAWYHNFDGGRVFYTELGHTNESYSDPMYLKHILGGIQYAIGNNTSDYSKAHSVFAPDESHFTKTDLVTGTFFEPTELSVLPNLDVLVVQRRGEIYLYNNSSKKIKQAGFLNVYWKTNAPGVNSEEGLLGVKADPDFAKNHFVYMYYSAPDSPVNRLSRFTLENDTILNSSEKVILQFYEQRDICCHTGGSIAFGPDKSLFVSTGDNTTPFDEPKQKYVSHGYAPLDDRPGHLQYDERRGAGNTNDLRGKILRIKIKADGTYEIPDGNLFPKGTDKTRPEIYVMGDRNPYRISVDPKNGYLYWGEVGPDANVDSLETRGPRGYDEVNQARKAGFFGWPFFIGNNYPYHIYDYATGKSGEAFDPAKPINNSRNNTGLTELPPAQPAFIWYPYGVSTMDFPSLGAGGRTAMAGPVYYSDLYPKETRYPSYYDGKFFFNEWMRGYIKAVTMKSNGDYDRMEPFMPNTKFHSAIDIEVGPDGRFYVLEYGTGWFSKNADAGLSRIDYK
;
A
#
# COMPACT_ATOMS: atom_id res chain seq x y z
N MET A 1 84.06 36.34 -30.93
CA MET A 1 84.03 37.83 -30.93
C MET A 1 82.93 38.26 -29.97
N LYS A 2 83.27 38.70 -28.76
CA LYS A 2 83.24 40.11 -28.30
C LYS A 2 81.86 40.79 -28.39
N LYS A 3 81.28 41.07 -27.21
CA LYS A 3 80.62 42.33 -26.75
C LYS A 3 79.36 42.78 -27.54
N THR A 4 78.26 43.30 -26.98
CA THR A 4 77.98 43.99 -25.70
C THR A 4 76.48 44.31 -25.61
N ASN A 5 75.93 44.23 -24.39
CA ASN A 5 74.93 45.07 -23.70
C ASN A 5 73.87 45.87 -24.52
N ARG A 6 72.58 45.76 -24.15
CA ARG A 6 71.89 46.57 -23.09
C ARG A 6 70.38 46.21 -23.00
N PHE A 7 69.90 45.98 -21.78
CA PHE A 7 68.48 46.09 -21.34
C PHE A 7 68.04 47.58 -21.33
N PRO A 8 66.73 48.01 -21.27
CA PRO A 8 65.69 47.41 -20.39
C PRO A 8 64.17 47.49 -20.80
N LEU A 9 63.36 46.79 -19.97
CA LEU A 9 61.95 47.01 -19.60
C LEU A 9 60.82 47.01 -20.65
N LYS A 10 59.97 45.96 -20.62
CA LYS A 10 58.60 46.01 -20.05
C LYS A 10 57.92 44.64 -20.10
N ASN A 11 57.38 44.24 -18.96
CA ASN A 11 56.54 43.07 -18.71
C ASN A 11 55.28 43.07 -19.58
N ILE A 12 54.93 41.95 -20.24
CA ILE A 12 53.56 41.41 -20.29
C ILE A 12 53.66 39.87 -20.36
N THR A 13 53.28 39.24 -19.25
CA THR A 13 53.06 37.80 -19.11
C THR A 13 51.73 37.45 -19.79
N LEU A 14 51.73 36.59 -20.82
CA LEU A 14 50.50 36.04 -21.39
C LEU A 14 50.30 34.62 -20.84
N PHE A 15 49.50 34.53 -19.78
CA PHE A 15 49.01 33.29 -19.20
C PHE A 15 47.78 32.86 -20.00
N CYS A 16 47.90 31.83 -20.84
CA CYS A 16 46.75 31.19 -21.48
C CYS A 16 45.94 30.41 -20.42
N LEU A 17 44.99 31.09 -19.79
CA LEU A 17 43.91 30.46 -19.03
C LEU A 17 42.92 29.85 -20.01
N LEU A 18 42.97 28.53 -20.19
CA LEU A 18 41.90 27.76 -20.81
C LEU A 18 40.76 27.65 -19.77
N LEU A 19 39.93 28.69 -19.72
CA LEU A 19 38.64 28.65 -19.02
C LEU A 19 37.72 27.70 -19.79
N ILE A 20 37.70 26.43 -19.39
CA ILE A 20 36.55 25.55 -19.62
C ILE A 20 35.44 26.08 -18.71
N THR A 21 34.69 27.06 -19.21
CA THR A 21 33.37 27.37 -18.65
C THR A 21 32.48 26.19 -18.98
N ILE A 22 32.30 25.28 -18.02
CA ILE A 22 31.13 24.39 -18.00
C ILE A 22 29.94 25.30 -17.70
N ALA A 23 29.46 25.99 -18.74
CA ALA A 23 28.16 26.62 -18.69
C ALA A 23 27.15 25.48 -18.56
N SER A 24 26.57 25.33 -17.38
CA SER A 24 25.38 24.52 -17.18
C SER A 24 24.31 25.09 -18.12
N CYS A 25 24.15 24.48 -19.30
CA CYS A 25 23.18 24.91 -20.30
C CYS A 25 21.76 24.63 -19.78
N SER A 26 21.23 25.52 -18.94
CA SER A 26 19.78 25.62 -18.78
C SER A 26 19.20 26.10 -20.10
N SER A 27 18.59 25.22 -20.89
CA SER A 27 17.92 25.62 -22.12
C SER A 27 16.69 26.45 -21.79
N LYS A 28 16.78 27.76 -22.01
CA LYS A 28 15.61 28.65 -22.04
C LYS A 28 14.68 28.18 -23.17
N ARG A 29 13.39 27.99 -22.89
CA ARG A 29 12.44 27.61 -23.94
C ARG A 29 12.43 28.74 -24.98
N SER A 30 12.54 28.39 -26.26
CA SER A 30 12.75 29.34 -27.35
C SER A 30 11.51 30.17 -27.72
N SER A 31 10.36 29.89 -27.10
CA SER A 31 9.07 30.51 -27.40
C SER A 31 8.53 31.35 -26.23
N LYS A 32 7.55 32.20 -26.54
CA LYS A 32 6.64 32.80 -25.56
C LYS A 32 6.21 31.73 -24.54
N PRO A 33 6.21 32.02 -23.22
CA PRO A 33 5.79 31.05 -22.21
C PRO A 33 4.38 30.55 -22.50
N THR A 34 4.18 29.24 -22.44
CA THR A 34 2.85 28.60 -22.56
C THR A 34 2.59 27.86 -21.25
N ILE A 35 1.39 27.97 -20.69
CA ILE A 35 0.95 27.17 -19.53
C ILE A 35 -0.10 26.15 -19.97
N LEU A 36 -0.22 25.06 -19.22
CA LEU A 36 -1.30 24.08 -19.38
C LEU A 36 -2.25 24.18 -18.19
N VAL A 37 -3.50 24.56 -18.42
CA VAL A 37 -4.58 24.47 -17.43
C VAL A 37 -5.21 23.09 -17.51
N PHE A 38 -5.02 22.31 -16.47
CA PHE A 38 -5.60 21.00 -16.27
C PHE A 38 -6.77 21.10 -15.28
N SER A 39 -7.94 20.58 -15.67
CA SER A 39 -9.16 20.69 -14.88
C SER A 39 -9.97 19.38 -14.88
N LYS A 40 -9.27 18.24 -14.86
CA LYS A 40 -9.89 16.93 -14.69
C LYS A 40 -10.33 16.77 -13.23
N THR A 41 -11.47 16.12 -13.01
CA THR A 41 -11.97 15.76 -11.68
C THR A 41 -12.30 14.28 -11.65
N GLY A 42 -11.70 13.54 -10.74
CA GLY A 42 -12.12 12.19 -10.31
C GLY A 42 -13.10 12.22 -9.14
N GLY A 43 -13.22 13.36 -8.44
CA GLY A 43 -14.17 13.62 -7.36
C GLY A 43 -15.22 14.67 -7.72
N TYR A 44 -15.47 15.62 -6.81
CA TYR A 44 -16.46 16.68 -6.99
C TYR A 44 -16.08 17.62 -8.14
N TYR A 45 -17.05 17.99 -8.97
CA TYR A 45 -16.87 18.94 -10.07
C TYR A 45 -17.36 20.33 -9.65
N HIS A 46 -16.46 21.32 -9.72
CA HIS A 46 -16.75 22.70 -9.35
C HIS A 46 -17.31 23.49 -10.54
N GLU A 47 -18.45 24.16 -10.36
CA GLU A 47 -19.08 24.99 -11.41
C GLU A 47 -18.21 26.17 -11.87
N SER A 48 -17.24 26.57 -11.05
CA SER A 48 -16.32 27.66 -11.33
C SER A 48 -15.21 27.31 -12.31
N ILE A 49 -14.97 26.02 -12.59
CA ILE A 49 -13.95 25.55 -13.53
C ILE A 49 -14.02 26.26 -14.90
N PRO A 50 -15.14 26.25 -15.64
CA PRO A 50 -15.22 26.91 -16.95
C PRO A 50 -14.95 28.42 -16.89
N ILE A 51 -15.38 29.08 -15.82
CA ILE A 51 -15.17 30.52 -15.62
C ILE A 51 -13.69 30.80 -15.32
N GLY A 52 -13.07 29.98 -14.46
CA GLY A 52 -11.66 30.08 -14.14
C GLY A 52 -10.74 29.80 -15.33
N VAL A 53 -11.06 28.81 -16.15
CA VAL A 53 -10.35 28.56 -17.41
C VAL A 53 -10.37 29.81 -18.28
N LYS A 54 -11.54 30.42 -18.48
CA LYS A 54 -11.68 31.63 -19.30
C LYS A 54 -10.91 32.81 -18.71
N ALA A 55 -10.99 33.03 -17.40
CA ALA A 55 -10.26 34.09 -16.72
C ALA A 55 -8.74 33.94 -16.88
N ILE A 56 -8.20 32.71 -16.76
CA ILE A 56 -6.77 32.45 -16.95
C ILE A 56 -6.34 32.68 -18.40
N GLN A 57 -7.16 32.29 -19.38
CA GLN A 57 -6.91 32.60 -20.79
C GLN A 57 -6.82 34.11 -21.03
N ASP A 58 -7.76 34.88 -20.49
CA ASP A 58 -7.78 36.35 -20.60
C ASP A 58 -6.56 36.98 -19.91
N LEU A 59 -6.11 36.42 -18.78
CA LEU A 59 -4.86 36.83 -18.13
C LEU A 59 -3.65 36.55 -19.03
N GLY A 60 -3.59 35.40 -19.69
CA GLY A 60 -2.52 35.06 -20.63
C GLY A 60 -2.44 36.03 -21.81
N GLU A 61 -3.58 36.32 -22.43
CA GLU A 61 -3.68 37.29 -23.54
C GLU A 61 -3.16 38.67 -23.13
N LYS A 62 -3.52 39.16 -21.93
CA LYS A 62 -3.13 40.48 -21.43
C LYS A 62 -1.69 40.56 -20.92
N ASN A 63 -1.10 39.45 -20.48
CA ASN A 63 0.18 39.43 -19.76
C ASN A 63 1.29 38.64 -20.46
N GLY A 64 1.12 38.32 -21.75
CA GLY A 64 2.24 37.87 -22.58
C GLY A 64 2.62 36.40 -22.43
N PHE A 65 1.68 35.53 -22.03
CA PHE A 65 1.84 34.06 -22.10
C PHE A 65 0.67 33.40 -22.84
N ASN A 66 0.85 32.16 -23.29
CA ASN A 66 -0.20 31.37 -23.94
C ASN A 66 -0.83 30.41 -22.92
N VAL A 67 -2.09 30.03 -23.14
CA VAL A 67 -2.84 29.16 -22.24
C VAL A 67 -3.48 28.03 -23.04
N ASP A 68 -2.94 26.83 -22.89
CA ASP A 68 -3.57 25.61 -23.37
C ASP A 68 -4.42 25.00 -22.24
N THR A 69 -5.50 24.30 -22.58
CA THR A 69 -6.43 23.73 -21.59
C THR A 69 -6.70 22.27 -21.88
N THR A 70 -6.84 21.44 -20.85
CA THR A 70 -7.22 20.04 -21.03
C THR A 70 -7.88 19.42 -19.81
N THR A 71 -8.74 18.44 -20.04
CA THR A 71 -9.20 17.47 -19.03
C THR A 71 -8.60 16.08 -19.27
N ASN A 72 -7.77 15.93 -20.30
CA ASN A 72 -7.22 14.64 -20.73
C ASN A 72 -5.88 14.36 -20.06
N ALA A 73 -5.86 13.42 -19.12
CA ALA A 73 -4.66 12.99 -18.40
C ALA A 73 -3.55 12.44 -19.33
N ASN A 74 -3.88 11.99 -20.55
CA ASN A 74 -2.87 11.56 -21.52
C ASN A 74 -1.94 12.69 -22.00
N LYS A 75 -2.23 13.95 -21.65
CA LYS A 75 -1.29 15.07 -21.85
C LYS A 75 -0.13 15.09 -20.85
N PHE A 76 -0.21 14.31 -19.76
CA PHE A 76 0.87 14.08 -18.82
C PHE A 76 1.81 13.00 -19.35
N ALA A 77 2.52 13.37 -20.40
CA ALA A 77 3.62 12.61 -20.98
C ALA A 77 4.81 13.57 -21.13
N GLU A 78 6.03 13.09 -20.91
CA GLU A 78 7.22 13.96 -20.86
C GLU A 78 7.34 14.88 -22.09
N ASP A 79 7.18 14.34 -23.29
CA ASP A 79 7.30 15.13 -24.54
C ASP A 79 6.18 16.17 -24.72
N SER A 80 5.04 15.95 -24.09
CA SER A 80 3.97 16.94 -24.00
C SER A 80 4.33 18.02 -22.97
N LEU A 81 4.75 17.62 -21.76
CA LEU A 81 5.01 18.52 -20.64
C LEU A 81 6.22 19.45 -20.88
N LYS A 82 7.21 19.02 -21.67
CA LYS A 82 8.37 19.84 -22.09
C LYS A 82 7.98 21.22 -22.65
N LYS A 83 6.79 21.35 -23.22
CA LYS A 83 6.29 22.59 -23.85
C LYS A 83 5.87 23.67 -22.86
N TYR A 84 5.53 23.30 -21.62
CA TYR A 84 4.82 24.19 -20.70
C TYR A 84 5.73 24.80 -19.62
N ALA A 85 5.69 26.13 -19.53
CA ALA A 85 6.35 26.93 -18.50
C ALA A 85 5.81 26.65 -17.10
N ALA A 86 4.50 26.46 -16.98
CA ALA A 86 3.84 26.03 -15.77
C ALA A 86 2.63 25.14 -16.09
N LEU A 87 2.29 24.26 -15.15
CA LEU A 87 1.05 23.50 -15.12
C LEU A 87 0.14 24.13 -14.07
N VAL A 88 -1.14 24.31 -14.40
CA VAL A 88 -2.16 24.83 -13.50
C VAL A 88 -3.20 23.74 -13.26
N PHE A 89 -3.30 23.23 -12.03
CA PHE A 89 -4.39 22.35 -11.61
C PHE A 89 -5.50 23.24 -11.07
N LEU A 90 -6.57 23.39 -11.87
CA LEU A 90 -7.70 24.25 -11.55
C LEU A 90 -8.84 23.40 -10.98
N SER A 91 -9.03 23.47 -9.66
CA SER A 91 -10.08 22.76 -8.92
C SER A 91 -10.18 21.27 -9.27
N SER A 92 -9.03 20.63 -9.46
CA SER A 92 -8.93 19.21 -9.81
C SER A 92 -9.02 18.35 -8.55
N THR A 93 -9.90 17.35 -8.52
CA THR A 93 -10.24 16.55 -7.32
C THR A 93 -10.09 15.05 -7.55
N GLY A 94 -9.80 14.27 -6.52
CA GLY A 94 -9.64 12.81 -6.58
C GLY A 94 -8.38 12.33 -7.32
N GLU A 95 -8.40 11.08 -7.77
CA GLU A 95 -7.27 10.47 -8.50
C GLU A 95 -7.35 10.83 -10.01
N LEU A 96 -6.31 11.47 -10.53
CA LEU A 96 -6.32 12.11 -11.85
C LEU A 96 -5.30 11.48 -12.80
N LEU A 97 -4.11 11.20 -12.30
CA LEU A 97 -2.96 10.64 -12.99
C LEU A 97 -2.72 9.21 -12.50
N THR A 98 -2.12 8.38 -13.35
CA THR A 98 -1.70 7.04 -12.95
C THR A 98 -0.35 6.66 -13.55
N GLY A 99 0.48 5.96 -12.78
CA GLY A 99 1.69 5.28 -13.27
C GLY A 99 2.65 6.22 -14.01
N ASN A 100 2.85 6.01 -15.32
CA ASN A 100 3.77 6.84 -16.10
C ASN A 100 3.32 8.32 -16.23
N GLN A 101 2.05 8.64 -15.97
CA GLN A 101 1.57 10.03 -15.95
C GLN A 101 2.05 10.77 -14.70
N GLU A 102 2.01 10.12 -13.52
CA GLU A 102 2.60 10.64 -12.28
C GLU A 102 4.10 10.86 -12.47
N ILE A 103 4.81 9.85 -13.00
CA ILE A 103 6.26 9.92 -13.24
C ILE A 103 6.59 11.04 -14.23
N ALA A 104 5.76 11.31 -15.24
CA ALA A 104 5.97 12.44 -16.14
C ALA A 104 5.88 13.79 -15.42
N LEU A 105 4.98 13.93 -14.44
CA LEU A 105 4.88 15.12 -13.60
C LEU A 105 6.08 15.25 -12.64
N GLU A 106 6.55 14.15 -12.04
CA GLU A 106 7.79 14.15 -11.22
C GLU A 106 8.97 14.68 -12.03
N ARG A 107 9.19 14.07 -13.20
CA ARG A 107 10.29 14.44 -14.10
C ARG A 107 10.16 15.87 -14.60
N TYR A 108 8.94 16.36 -14.82
CA TYR A 108 8.68 17.76 -15.15
C TYR A 108 9.12 18.72 -14.04
N MET A 109 8.80 18.40 -12.78
CA MET A 109 9.21 19.22 -11.64
C MET A 109 10.74 19.16 -11.42
N GLN A 110 11.33 17.96 -11.49
CA GLN A 110 12.78 17.73 -11.42
C GLN A 110 13.56 18.49 -12.49
N ALA A 111 12.94 18.68 -13.66
CA ALA A 111 13.50 19.48 -14.73
C ALA A 111 13.40 21.01 -14.51
N GLY A 112 12.86 21.48 -13.37
CA GLY A 112 12.69 22.90 -13.07
C GLY A 112 11.32 23.48 -13.45
N GLY A 113 10.32 22.62 -13.66
CA GLY A 113 8.95 22.97 -13.99
C GLY A 113 8.27 23.89 -12.98
N GLY A 114 7.20 24.55 -13.42
CA GLY A 114 6.34 25.38 -12.57
C GLY A 114 5.00 24.70 -12.32
N PHE A 115 4.49 24.76 -11.10
CA PHE A 115 3.19 24.22 -10.74
C PHE A 115 2.35 25.26 -10.01
N VAL A 116 1.07 25.35 -10.37
CA VAL A 116 0.06 26.16 -9.72
C VAL A 116 -1.12 25.26 -9.35
N GLY A 117 -1.43 25.16 -8.06
CA GLY A 117 -2.68 24.56 -7.61
C GLY A 117 -3.68 25.64 -7.21
N ILE A 118 -4.92 25.51 -7.67
CA ILE A 118 -6.02 26.42 -7.33
C ILE A 118 -7.15 25.61 -6.70
N HIS A 119 -7.63 26.10 -5.56
CA HIS A 119 -8.72 25.56 -4.79
C HIS A 119 -8.56 24.06 -4.50
N ALA A 120 -9.39 23.24 -5.15
CA ALA A 120 -9.48 21.82 -4.87
C ALA A 120 -8.27 21.00 -5.35
N ALA A 121 -7.22 21.61 -5.93
CA ALA A 121 -6.00 20.90 -6.27
C ALA A 121 -5.32 20.17 -5.08
N ALA A 122 -5.60 20.56 -3.83
CA ALA A 122 -5.16 19.85 -2.62
C ALA A 122 -6.12 18.70 -2.18
N ASP A 123 -7.25 18.54 -2.87
CA ASP A 123 -8.23 17.46 -2.78
C ASP A 123 -7.98 16.40 -3.88
N ALA A 124 -6.73 16.22 -4.31
CA ALA A 124 -6.34 15.27 -5.36
C ALA A 124 -5.10 14.44 -5.00
N GLU A 125 -4.96 13.27 -5.64
CA GLU A 125 -3.79 12.38 -5.60
C GLU A 125 -3.34 12.00 -4.18
N TYR A 126 -4.26 11.50 -3.36
CA TYR A 126 -3.98 11.18 -1.95
C TYR A 126 -2.99 10.02 -1.79
N ASP A 127 -2.99 9.08 -2.75
CA ASP A 127 -2.16 7.87 -2.73
C ASP A 127 -0.70 8.12 -3.08
N TRP A 128 -0.40 9.35 -3.51
CA TRP A 128 0.88 9.74 -4.04
C TRP A 128 1.52 10.77 -3.12
N ASN A 129 2.27 10.28 -2.12
CA ASN A 129 2.92 11.10 -1.10
C ASN A 129 3.80 12.22 -1.67
N TRP A 130 4.41 12.00 -2.84
CA TRP A 130 5.19 13.03 -3.53
C TRP A 130 4.31 14.21 -3.96
N TYR A 131 3.10 13.96 -4.48
CA TYR A 131 2.15 15.02 -4.83
C TYR A 131 1.70 15.79 -3.60
N VAL A 132 1.32 15.09 -2.52
CA VAL A 132 0.92 15.72 -1.25
C VAL A 132 2.01 16.67 -0.72
N LYS A 133 3.28 16.25 -0.78
CA LYS A 133 4.41 17.11 -0.40
C LYS A 133 4.63 18.27 -1.37
N MET A 134 4.46 18.04 -2.67
CA MET A 134 4.57 19.07 -3.71
C MET A 134 3.51 20.15 -3.52
N ILE A 135 2.22 19.77 -3.46
CA ILE A 135 1.11 20.70 -3.32
C ILE A 135 1.15 21.40 -1.95
N GLY A 136 1.60 20.70 -0.90
CA GLY A 136 1.93 21.25 0.42
C GLY A 136 0.91 20.95 1.53
N ALA A 137 -0.23 20.34 1.19
CA ALA A 137 -1.27 19.93 2.14
C ALA A 137 -2.23 18.93 1.49
N SER A 138 -2.99 18.18 2.29
CA SER A 138 -4.13 17.38 1.82
C SER A 138 -5.43 17.92 2.39
N PHE A 139 -6.50 17.95 1.59
CA PHE A 139 -7.85 18.24 2.07
C PHE A 139 -8.27 17.27 3.20
N LYS A 140 -8.95 17.81 4.22
CA LYS A 140 -9.51 17.06 5.36
C LYS A 140 -11.03 17.20 5.43
N SER A 141 -11.53 18.44 5.44
CA SER A 141 -12.94 18.79 5.56
C SER A 141 -13.15 20.25 5.14
N HIS A 142 -14.40 20.70 5.00
CA HIS A 142 -14.74 22.13 4.88
C HIS A 142 -16.10 22.40 5.53
N PRO A 143 -16.36 23.60 6.09
CA PRO A 143 -17.69 24.02 6.50
C PRO A 143 -18.49 24.55 5.31
N ALA A 144 -19.69 25.07 5.59
CA ALA A 144 -20.48 25.76 4.58
C ALA A 144 -19.75 27.03 4.08
N GLN A 145 -19.96 27.35 2.79
CA GLN A 145 -19.45 28.57 2.17
C GLN A 145 -19.90 29.83 2.93
N GLN A 146 -18.96 30.68 3.32
CA GLN A 146 -19.23 31.84 4.15
C GLN A 146 -18.12 32.89 3.99
N ASP A 147 -18.38 34.11 4.46
CA ASP A 147 -17.35 35.14 4.54
C ASP A 147 -16.32 34.79 5.62
N ALA A 148 -15.05 35.05 5.34
CA ALA A 148 -13.96 34.98 6.31
C ALA A 148 -12.91 36.05 6.03
N THR A 149 -12.13 36.38 7.04
CA THR A 149 -11.04 37.35 6.95
C THR A 149 -9.72 36.64 6.72
N LEU A 150 -9.10 36.92 5.58
CA LEU A 150 -7.76 36.48 5.24
C LEU A 150 -6.72 37.48 5.73
N ILE A 151 -5.58 36.98 6.18
CA ILE A 151 -4.42 37.73 6.67
C ILE A 151 -3.29 37.53 5.67
N VAL A 152 -2.79 38.63 5.10
CA VAL A 152 -1.65 38.58 4.15
C VAL A 152 -0.36 38.68 4.95
N ASN A 153 0.35 37.56 5.06
CA ASN A 153 1.55 37.40 5.89
C ASN A 153 2.81 37.92 5.20
N ASP A 154 2.88 37.83 3.88
CA ASP A 154 4.00 38.31 3.07
C ASP A 154 3.49 39.10 1.87
N LYS A 155 3.90 40.36 1.74
CA LYS A 155 3.53 41.27 0.64
C LYS A 155 4.65 41.45 -0.38
N ASN A 156 5.75 40.71 -0.28
CA ASN A 156 6.87 40.80 -1.21
C ASN A 156 6.72 39.81 -2.38
N HIS A 157 5.81 38.85 -2.28
CA HIS A 157 5.57 37.87 -3.33
C HIS A 157 4.63 38.46 -4.41
N PRO A 158 4.85 38.19 -5.71
CA PRO A 158 4.05 38.77 -6.79
C PRO A 158 2.55 38.47 -6.72
N SER A 159 2.14 37.40 -6.03
CA SER A 159 0.72 37.07 -5.84
C SER A 159 0.06 37.87 -4.71
N THR A 160 0.81 38.57 -3.87
CA THR A 160 0.29 39.25 -2.66
C THR A 160 0.69 40.72 -2.55
N ASP A 161 1.54 41.21 -3.45
CA ASP A 161 2.08 42.59 -3.44
C ASP A 161 1.02 43.70 -3.47
N SER A 162 -0.09 43.43 -4.13
CA SER A 162 -1.18 44.37 -4.39
C SER A 162 -2.40 44.13 -3.50
N LEU A 163 -2.38 43.10 -2.64
CA LEU A 163 -3.45 42.81 -1.72
C LEU A 163 -3.39 43.72 -0.47
N PRO A 164 -4.54 44.04 0.16
CA PRO A 164 -4.53 44.66 1.49
C PRO A 164 -3.96 43.71 2.54
N SER A 165 -3.54 44.23 3.70
CA SER A 165 -3.02 43.39 4.81
C SER A 165 -4.08 42.43 5.38
N THR A 166 -5.35 42.79 5.27
CA THR A 166 -6.50 41.93 5.57
C THR A 166 -7.48 41.95 4.40
N TRP A 167 -7.99 40.80 4.01
CA TRP A 167 -8.89 40.65 2.87
C TRP A 167 -10.09 39.78 3.26
N THR A 168 -11.25 40.39 3.41
CA THR A 168 -12.49 39.67 3.69
C THR A 168 -13.17 39.29 2.38
N ARG A 169 -13.56 38.03 2.25
CA ARG A 169 -14.31 37.54 1.09
C ARG A 169 -15.09 36.28 1.44
N LYS A 170 -16.00 35.89 0.55
CA LYS A 170 -16.74 34.63 0.58
C LYS A 170 -16.09 33.58 -0.29
N ASP A 171 -15.88 32.38 0.25
CA ASP A 171 -15.40 31.20 -0.46
C ASP A 171 -15.77 29.91 0.32
N GLU A 172 -15.29 28.75 -0.12
CA GLU A 172 -15.35 27.48 0.63
C GLU A 172 -14.02 27.19 1.31
N TRP A 173 -13.97 27.17 2.65
CA TRP A 173 -12.72 27.15 3.42
C TRP A 173 -12.25 25.75 3.82
N TYR A 174 -11.15 25.29 3.24
CA TYR A 174 -10.63 23.95 3.50
C TYR A 174 -9.88 23.85 4.83
N ASN A 175 -10.22 22.83 5.60
CA ASN A 175 -9.36 22.29 6.64
C ASN A 175 -8.36 21.31 6.02
N PHE A 176 -7.12 21.36 6.47
CA PHE A 176 -6.02 20.58 5.92
C PHE A 176 -5.46 19.55 6.90
N LYS A 177 -4.98 18.43 6.36
CA LYS A 177 -4.08 17.46 7.00
C LYS A 177 -2.76 17.40 6.22
N ASN A 178 -1.74 16.72 6.76
CA ASN A 178 -0.44 16.52 6.10
C ASN A 178 0.24 17.83 5.65
N LEU A 179 0.09 18.91 6.42
CA LEU A 179 0.71 20.20 6.12
C LEU A 179 2.23 20.05 6.03
N ASN A 180 2.80 20.46 4.90
CA ASN A 180 4.23 20.46 4.69
C ASN A 180 4.85 21.66 5.45
N PRO A 181 5.74 21.42 6.44
CA PRO A 181 6.30 22.50 7.25
C PRO A 181 7.25 23.42 6.47
N ASP A 182 7.70 23.02 5.28
CA ASP A 182 8.68 23.77 4.48
C ASP A 182 8.03 24.83 3.57
N VAL A 183 6.69 24.88 3.51
CA VAL A 183 5.98 25.88 2.69
C VAL A 183 6.11 27.28 3.26
N LYS A 184 6.19 28.27 2.37
CA LYS A 184 6.16 29.68 2.76
C LYS A 184 4.75 30.22 2.64
N VAL A 185 4.09 30.36 3.79
CA VAL A 185 2.71 30.84 3.88
C VAL A 185 2.63 32.32 3.49
N LEU A 186 1.84 32.60 2.46
CA LEU A 186 1.55 33.93 1.94
C LEU A 186 0.28 34.53 2.54
N ILE A 187 -0.74 33.70 2.69
CA ILE A 187 -2.07 34.07 3.21
C ILE A 187 -2.48 33.03 4.24
N SER A 188 -3.00 33.50 5.38
CA SER A 188 -3.70 32.69 6.39
C SER A 188 -5.15 33.13 6.52
N ILE A 189 -5.99 32.33 7.17
CA ILE A 189 -7.38 32.69 7.51
C ILE A 189 -7.51 32.88 9.03
N ASP A 190 -8.32 33.86 9.44
CA ASP A 190 -8.70 34.04 10.84
C ASP A 190 -9.90 33.15 11.18
N GLU A 191 -9.66 32.02 11.86
CA GLU A 191 -10.72 31.09 12.30
C GLU A 191 -11.73 31.71 13.26
N LYS A 192 -11.47 32.89 13.85
CA LYS A 192 -12.46 33.61 14.67
C LYS A 192 -13.46 34.40 13.83
N SER A 193 -13.18 34.59 12.54
CA SER A 193 -14.03 35.33 11.62
C SER A 193 -15.11 34.48 10.94
N TYR A 194 -15.06 33.14 11.09
CA TYR A 194 -16.00 32.20 10.49
C TYR A 194 -16.22 30.97 11.40
N GLN A 195 -17.08 30.01 11.00
CA GLN A 195 -17.35 28.80 11.78
C GLN A 195 -16.86 27.54 11.05
N GLY A 196 -16.22 26.62 11.80
CA GLY A 196 -15.81 25.29 11.32
C GLY A 196 -14.34 25.14 10.89
N GLY A 197 -13.46 26.06 11.31
CA GLY A 197 -12.01 25.89 11.18
C GLY A 197 -11.45 24.84 12.14
N GLU A 198 -10.47 24.05 11.68
CA GLU A 198 -9.86 22.94 12.42
C GLU A 198 -8.31 22.95 12.40
N ASN A 199 -7.69 24.02 11.89
CA ASN A 199 -6.24 24.14 11.76
C ASN A 199 -5.61 25.15 12.75
N GLY A 200 -6.43 25.89 13.50
CA GLY A 200 -6.03 26.82 14.56
C GLY A 200 -5.40 28.11 14.04
N ASP A 201 -4.66 28.81 14.91
CA ASP A 201 -4.10 30.15 14.64
C ASP A 201 -3.15 30.25 13.43
N LYS A 202 -2.72 29.11 12.86
CA LYS A 202 -1.79 29.04 11.72
C LYS A 202 -2.42 28.41 10.48
N HIS A 203 -3.71 28.58 10.26
CA HIS A 203 -4.44 28.01 9.12
C HIS A 203 -3.99 28.65 7.79
N PRO A 204 -3.24 27.95 6.92
CA PRO A 204 -2.70 28.55 5.70
C PRO A 204 -3.68 28.41 4.53
N MET A 205 -3.81 29.47 3.72
CA MET A 205 -4.72 29.54 2.56
C MET A 205 -4.00 29.76 1.23
N ALA A 206 -2.78 30.29 1.25
CA ALA A 206 -1.94 30.34 0.05
C ALA A 206 -0.48 30.24 0.45
N TRP A 207 0.33 29.55 -0.34
CA TRP A 207 1.75 29.36 -0.07
C TRP A 207 2.56 29.12 -1.34
N TYR A 208 3.88 29.23 -1.20
CA TYR A 208 4.83 28.86 -2.24
C TYR A 208 6.04 28.15 -1.65
N HIS A 209 6.74 27.37 -2.48
CA HIS A 209 8.04 26.80 -2.16
C HIS A 209 8.73 26.29 -3.43
N ASN A 210 9.97 25.85 -3.28
CA ASN A 210 10.63 25.03 -4.28
C ASN A 210 10.47 23.57 -3.88
N PHE A 211 10.09 22.72 -4.83
CA PHE A 211 9.90 21.30 -4.57
C PHE A 211 10.49 20.48 -5.71
N ASP A 212 11.37 19.54 -5.34
CA ASP A 212 12.03 18.62 -6.26
C ASP A 212 12.57 19.29 -7.53
N GLY A 213 13.32 20.39 -7.37
CA GLY A 213 13.88 21.18 -8.48
C GLY A 213 12.94 22.21 -9.11
N GLY A 214 11.62 22.08 -8.94
CA GLY A 214 10.60 22.97 -9.51
C GLY A 214 10.10 24.05 -8.55
N ARG A 215 9.18 24.90 -9.04
CA ARG A 215 8.52 25.97 -8.29
C ARG A 215 7.05 25.67 -8.13
N VAL A 216 6.54 25.75 -6.90
CA VAL A 216 5.12 25.50 -6.62
C VAL A 216 4.50 26.72 -5.97
N PHE A 217 3.34 27.12 -6.48
CA PHE A 217 2.43 28.06 -5.84
C PHE A 217 1.08 27.36 -5.65
N TYR A 218 0.47 27.53 -4.49
CA TYR A 218 -0.87 27.05 -4.21
C TYR A 218 -1.72 28.17 -3.61
N THR A 219 -2.99 28.20 -3.99
CA THR A 219 -4.01 29.03 -3.38
C THR A 219 -5.27 28.19 -3.19
N GLU A 220 -5.79 28.16 -1.97
CA GLU A 220 -7.03 27.47 -1.60
C GLU A 220 -8.28 28.18 -2.13
N LEU A 221 -8.13 29.45 -2.45
CA LEU A 221 -9.19 30.32 -2.93
C LEU A 221 -9.66 29.89 -4.34
N GLY A 222 -10.88 30.28 -4.70
CA GLY A 222 -11.40 30.12 -6.06
C GLY A 222 -12.46 29.05 -6.25
N HIS A 223 -13.18 28.66 -5.18
CA HIS A 223 -14.36 27.80 -5.29
C HIS A 223 -15.45 28.50 -6.08
N THR A 224 -15.70 29.77 -5.77
CA THR A 224 -16.85 30.53 -6.27
C THR A 224 -16.65 31.09 -7.68
N ASN A 225 -17.75 31.24 -8.42
CA ASN A 225 -17.76 31.87 -9.75
C ASN A 225 -17.30 33.33 -9.68
N GLU A 226 -17.72 34.03 -8.63
CA GLU A 226 -17.46 35.45 -8.38
C GLU A 226 -15.96 35.74 -8.27
N SER A 227 -15.17 34.80 -7.73
CA SER A 227 -13.71 34.90 -7.64
C SER A 227 -13.08 35.31 -8.96
N TYR A 228 -13.50 34.70 -10.06
CA TYR A 228 -12.90 34.90 -11.38
C TYR A 228 -13.33 36.20 -12.07
N SER A 229 -14.10 37.05 -11.38
CA SER A 229 -14.39 38.44 -11.77
C SER A 229 -13.83 39.47 -10.79
N ASP A 230 -13.35 39.05 -9.61
CA ASP A 230 -12.72 39.94 -8.62
C ASP A 230 -11.31 40.38 -9.09
N PRO A 231 -11.07 41.68 -9.31
CA PRO A 231 -9.77 42.18 -9.74
C PRO A 231 -8.61 41.85 -8.78
N MET A 232 -8.85 41.74 -7.46
CA MET A 232 -7.82 41.39 -6.49
C MET A 232 -7.44 39.92 -6.60
N TYR A 233 -8.42 39.02 -6.73
CA TYR A 233 -8.16 37.60 -6.94
C TYR A 233 -7.47 37.34 -8.29
N LEU A 234 -7.89 38.01 -9.36
CA LEU A 234 -7.25 37.89 -10.67
C LEU A 234 -5.78 38.30 -10.65
N LYS A 235 -5.41 39.34 -9.87
CA LYS A 235 -4.00 39.72 -9.64
C LYS A 235 -3.27 38.66 -8.82
N HIS A 236 -3.91 38.11 -7.79
CA HIS A 236 -3.33 37.05 -6.95
C HIS A 236 -2.94 35.81 -7.77
N ILE A 237 -3.86 35.27 -8.57
CA ILE A 237 -3.56 34.10 -9.41
C ILE A 237 -2.54 34.42 -10.51
N LEU A 238 -2.58 35.64 -11.09
CA LEU A 238 -1.60 36.07 -12.08
C LEU A 238 -0.18 36.07 -11.50
N GLY A 239 0.00 36.64 -10.31
CA GLY A 239 1.30 36.65 -9.63
C GLY A 239 1.80 35.24 -9.28
N GLY A 240 0.89 34.33 -8.93
CA GLY A 240 1.20 32.92 -8.71
C GLY A 240 1.66 32.20 -9.98
N ILE A 241 0.96 32.42 -11.10
CA ILE A 241 1.32 31.90 -12.42
C ILE A 241 2.68 32.45 -12.87
N GLN A 242 2.92 33.75 -12.69
CA GLN A 242 4.20 34.38 -13.05
C GLN A 242 5.36 33.82 -12.21
N TYR A 243 5.16 33.62 -10.91
CA TYR A 243 6.13 32.94 -10.05
C TYR A 243 6.45 31.52 -10.57
N ALA A 244 5.42 30.73 -10.89
CA ALA A 244 5.60 29.36 -11.39
C ALA A 244 6.34 29.33 -12.74
N ILE A 245 5.99 30.21 -13.69
CA ILE A 245 6.67 30.36 -14.99
C ILE A 245 8.17 30.64 -14.78
N GLY A 246 8.51 31.52 -13.84
CA GLY A 246 9.89 31.90 -13.52
C GLY A 246 10.67 32.34 -14.77
N ASN A 247 11.86 31.77 -14.95
CA ASN A 247 12.74 32.11 -16.09
C ASN A 247 12.38 31.37 -17.40
N ASN A 248 11.32 30.57 -17.41
CA ASN A 248 10.91 29.73 -18.54
C ASN A 248 12.04 28.82 -19.08
N THR A 249 12.70 28.11 -18.16
CA THR A 249 13.78 27.16 -18.44
C THR A 249 13.37 25.75 -17.99
N SER A 250 13.83 24.72 -18.70
CA SER A 250 13.76 23.33 -18.22
C SER A 250 15.02 22.57 -18.56
N ASP A 251 15.40 21.63 -17.70
CA ASP A 251 16.57 20.78 -17.84
C ASP A 251 16.25 19.34 -17.40
N TYR A 252 15.76 18.54 -18.34
CA TYR A 252 15.38 17.15 -18.10
C TYR A 252 16.57 16.23 -17.82
N SER A 253 17.82 16.69 -17.94
CA SER A 253 18.99 15.91 -17.50
C SER A 253 19.05 15.76 -15.98
N LYS A 254 18.31 16.59 -15.24
CA LYS A 254 18.16 16.53 -13.77
C LYS A 254 17.06 15.58 -13.30
N ALA A 255 16.21 15.12 -14.21
CA ALA A 255 15.10 14.23 -13.90
C ALA A 255 15.62 12.83 -13.54
N HIS A 256 15.27 12.36 -12.34
CA HIS A 256 15.78 11.12 -11.75
C HIS A 256 14.68 10.07 -11.52
N SER A 257 13.39 10.45 -11.56
CA SER A 257 12.32 9.46 -11.58
C SER A 257 12.38 8.61 -12.85
N VAL A 258 12.21 7.30 -12.71
CA VAL A 258 12.32 6.31 -13.78
C VAL A 258 10.92 5.84 -14.17
N PHE A 259 10.64 5.76 -15.47
CA PHE A 259 9.37 5.21 -15.97
C PHE A 259 9.22 3.73 -15.64
N ALA A 260 7.99 3.33 -15.33
CA ALA A 260 7.66 1.93 -15.18
C ALA A 260 7.86 1.20 -16.52
N PRO A 261 8.40 -0.04 -16.51
CA PRO A 261 8.49 -0.85 -17.70
C PRO A 261 7.12 -1.06 -18.35
N ASP A 262 7.06 -0.98 -19.68
CA ASP A 262 5.81 -1.19 -20.42
C ASP A 262 5.34 -2.65 -20.28
N GLU A 263 4.04 -2.85 -20.05
CA GLU A 263 3.44 -4.18 -19.86
C GLU A 263 3.73 -5.12 -21.05
N SER A 264 3.89 -4.61 -22.26
CA SER A 264 4.20 -5.40 -23.45
C SER A 264 5.54 -6.14 -23.39
N HIS A 265 6.43 -5.76 -22.47
CA HIS A 265 7.66 -6.51 -22.18
C HIS A 265 7.43 -7.72 -21.29
N PHE A 266 6.27 -7.81 -20.64
CA PHE A 266 5.89 -8.95 -19.82
C PHE A 266 5.09 -9.97 -20.63
N THR A 267 5.25 -11.24 -20.29
CA THR A 267 4.46 -12.33 -20.87
C THR A 267 4.03 -13.29 -19.76
N LYS A 268 2.73 -13.42 -19.54
CA LYS A 268 2.16 -14.50 -18.72
C LYS A 268 2.13 -15.79 -19.55
N THR A 269 2.94 -16.76 -19.16
CA THR A 269 3.00 -18.11 -19.75
C THR A 269 2.25 -19.08 -18.84
N ASP A 270 1.12 -19.60 -19.30
CA ASP A 270 0.41 -20.67 -18.59
C ASP A 270 1.22 -21.97 -18.65
N LEU A 271 1.62 -22.48 -17.48
CA LEU A 271 2.35 -23.75 -17.36
C LEU A 271 1.39 -24.93 -17.27
N VAL A 272 0.29 -24.74 -16.54
CA VAL A 272 -0.79 -25.72 -16.33
C VAL A 272 -2.11 -24.98 -16.14
N THR A 273 -3.19 -25.45 -16.76
CA THR A 273 -4.56 -24.96 -16.56
C THR A 273 -5.55 -26.11 -16.40
N GLY A 274 -6.70 -25.85 -15.77
CA GLY A 274 -7.80 -26.80 -15.61
C GLY A 274 -7.49 -28.07 -14.80
N THR A 275 -6.33 -28.09 -14.13
CA THR A 275 -5.86 -29.26 -13.37
C THR A 275 -6.32 -29.20 -11.93
N PHE A 276 -6.21 -28.03 -11.30
CA PHE A 276 -6.41 -27.89 -9.86
C PHE A 276 -7.88 -27.79 -9.48
N PHE A 277 -8.19 -28.33 -8.31
CA PHE A 277 -9.49 -28.28 -7.66
C PHE A 277 -9.55 -27.06 -6.74
N GLU A 278 -8.75 -27.06 -5.67
CA GLU A 278 -8.70 -25.98 -4.67
C GLU A 278 -7.24 -25.75 -4.29
N PRO A 279 -6.40 -25.19 -5.20
CA PRO A 279 -4.99 -24.98 -4.94
C PRO A 279 -4.81 -23.92 -3.85
N THR A 280 -3.90 -24.15 -2.91
CA THR A 280 -3.74 -23.30 -1.73
C THR A 280 -2.39 -22.61 -1.68
N GLU A 281 -1.26 -23.30 -1.84
CA GLU A 281 0.08 -22.67 -1.84
C GLU A 281 1.00 -23.41 -2.84
N LEU A 282 2.03 -22.72 -3.36
CA LEU A 282 3.07 -23.32 -4.19
C LEU A 282 4.46 -23.22 -3.54
N SER A 283 5.39 -24.03 -4.03
CA SER A 283 6.81 -23.87 -3.74
C SER A 283 7.65 -24.14 -4.98
N VAL A 284 8.43 -23.14 -5.41
CA VAL A 284 9.38 -23.27 -6.53
C VAL A 284 10.69 -23.89 -6.05
N LEU A 285 11.08 -25.01 -6.66
CA LEU A 285 12.29 -25.75 -6.33
C LEU A 285 13.53 -25.19 -7.05
N PRO A 286 14.75 -25.49 -6.58
CA PRO A 286 16.00 -25.01 -7.21
C PRO A 286 16.16 -25.37 -8.70
N ASN A 287 15.55 -26.47 -9.15
CA ASN A 287 15.55 -26.92 -10.54
C ASN A 287 14.38 -26.35 -11.37
N LEU A 288 13.64 -25.38 -10.82
CA LEU A 288 12.43 -24.76 -11.37
C LEU A 288 11.20 -25.68 -11.47
N ASP A 289 11.26 -26.88 -10.91
CA ASP A 289 10.04 -27.66 -10.66
C ASP A 289 9.18 -26.94 -9.62
N VAL A 290 7.87 -27.14 -9.66
CA VAL A 290 6.94 -26.43 -8.77
C VAL A 290 6.04 -27.43 -8.06
N LEU A 291 6.09 -27.42 -6.73
CA LEU A 291 5.11 -28.10 -5.89
C LEU A 291 3.87 -27.22 -5.77
N VAL A 292 2.69 -27.83 -5.86
CA VAL A 292 1.41 -27.18 -5.60
C VAL A 292 0.62 -28.08 -4.67
N VAL A 293 0.14 -27.53 -3.56
CA VAL A 293 -0.78 -28.24 -2.67
C VAL A 293 -2.20 -27.76 -2.86
N GLN A 294 -3.14 -28.65 -2.55
CA GLN A 294 -4.56 -28.34 -2.60
C GLN A 294 -5.21 -28.62 -1.26
N ARG A 295 -6.25 -27.85 -0.94
CA ARG A 295 -6.99 -27.93 0.33
C ARG A 295 -7.42 -29.35 0.68
N ARG A 296 -7.78 -30.17 -0.31
CA ARG A 296 -8.28 -31.54 -0.12
C ARG A 296 -7.19 -32.60 0.11
N GLY A 297 -5.92 -32.18 0.16
CA GLY A 297 -4.78 -33.03 0.51
C GLY A 297 -3.93 -33.50 -0.67
N GLU A 298 -4.33 -33.21 -1.91
CA GLU A 298 -3.49 -33.57 -3.06
C GLU A 298 -2.24 -32.68 -3.15
N ILE A 299 -1.12 -33.32 -3.51
CA ILE A 299 0.16 -32.64 -3.74
C ILE A 299 0.56 -32.92 -5.19
N TYR A 300 0.77 -31.87 -5.97
CA TYR A 300 1.19 -31.93 -7.37
C TYR A 300 2.61 -31.44 -7.55
N LEU A 301 3.32 -32.00 -8.53
CA LEU A 301 4.62 -31.55 -8.99
C LEU A 301 4.54 -31.24 -10.49
N TYR A 302 4.76 -29.98 -10.85
CA TYR A 302 5.08 -29.57 -12.21
C TYR A 302 6.57 -29.74 -12.45
N ASN A 303 6.94 -30.54 -13.45
CA ASN A 303 8.32 -30.73 -13.85
C ASN A 303 8.69 -29.79 -15.00
N ASN A 304 9.61 -28.86 -14.75
CA ASN A 304 10.00 -27.83 -15.69
C ASN A 304 10.75 -28.37 -16.90
N SER A 305 11.49 -29.48 -16.77
CA SER A 305 12.21 -30.06 -17.92
C SER A 305 11.26 -30.73 -18.91
N SER A 306 10.30 -31.52 -18.42
CA SER A 306 9.35 -32.27 -19.25
C SER A 306 8.09 -31.50 -19.60
N LYS A 307 7.84 -30.36 -18.93
CA LYS A 307 6.63 -29.54 -19.03
C LYS A 307 5.35 -30.33 -18.69
N LYS A 308 5.47 -31.31 -17.78
CA LYS A 308 4.35 -32.16 -17.35
C LYS A 308 4.06 -31.95 -15.87
N ILE A 309 2.79 -32.07 -15.51
CA ILE A 309 2.34 -32.11 -14.12
C ILE A 309 1.90 -33.53 -13.76
N LYS A 310 2.20 -33.96 -12.53
CA LYS A 310 1.69 -35.20 -11.95
C LYS A 310 1.35 -35.00 -10.47
N GLN A 311 0.48 -35.85 -9.94
CA GLN A 311 0.28 -35.92 -8.50
C GLN A 311 1.50 -36.61 -7.86
N ALA A 312 2.21 -35.88 -7.01
CA ALA A 312 3.41 -36.32 -6.29
C ALA A 312 3.08 -36.91 -4.91
N GLY A 313 1.86 -36.71 -4.40
CA GLY A 313 1.45 -37.27 -3.12
C GLY A 313 -0.01 -37.00 -2.78
N PHE A 314 -0.44 -37.55 -1.66
CA PHE A 314 -1.73 -37.28 -1.06
C PHE A 314 -1.60 -37.35 0.45
N LEU A 315 -1.97 -36.29 1.17
CA LEU A 315 -2.02 -36.26 2.62
C LEU A 315 -3.47 -36.35 3.07
N ASN A 316 -3.77 -37.29 3.98
CA ASN A 316 -5.10 -37.36 4.58
C ASN A 316 -5.28 -36.20 5.55
N VAL A 317 -6.22 -35.29 5.26
CA VAL A 317 -6.45 -34.06 6.01
C VAL A 317 -7.94 -33.87 6.31
N TYR A 318 -8.26 -33.09 7.33
CA TYR A 318 -9.61 -32.61 7.56
C TYR A 318 -9.88 -31.45 6.59
N TRP A 319 -10.69 -31.69 5.55
CA TRP A 319 -11.06 -30.67 4.55
C TRP A 319 -12.57 -30.52 4.38
N LYS A 320 -13.35 -31.29 5.13
CA LYS A 320 -14.81 -31.27 5.01
C LYS A 320 -15.44 -31.44 6.37
N THR A 321 -16.35 -30.53 6.68
CA THR A 321 -17.19 -30.64 7.87
C THR A 321 -18.42 -31.51 7.64
N ASN A 322 -18.85 -32.17 8.71
CA ASN A 322 -20.11 -32.88 8.76
C ASN A 322 -21.27 -31.95 9.17
N ALA A 323 -20.98 -30.71 9.56
CA ALA A 323 -21.97 -29.70 9.90
C ALA A 323 -22.78 -29.33 8.65
N PRO A 324 -24.12 -29.48 8.65
CA PRO A 324 -24.95 -29.15 7.50
C PRO A 324 -24.86 -27.67 7.12
N GLY A 325 -24.65 -27.39 5.84
CA GLY A 325 -24.65 -26.02 5.31
C GLY A 325 -23.40 -25.20 5.63
N VAL A 326 -22.35 -25.83 6.16
CA VAL A 326 -21.08 -25.17 6.49
C VAL A 326 -20.02 -25.61 5.48
N ASN A 327 -19.34 -24.64 4.84
CA ASN A 327 -18.12 -24.88 4.08
C ASN A 327 -16.92 -24.89 5.04
N SER A 328 -15.93 -25.73 4.76
CA SER A 328 -14.74 -25.89 5.59
C SER A 328 -13.56 -25.28 4.84
N GLU A 329 -12.88 -24.32 5.46
CA GLU A 329 -11.66 -23.69 4.93
C GLU A 329 -10.40 -24.49 5.32
N GLU A 330 -10.56 -25.46 6.22
CA GLU A 330 -9.55 -26.42 6.64
C GLU A 330 -9.07 -27.31 5.49
N GLY A 331 -7.85 -27.84 5.66
CA GLY A 331 -7.27 -28.74 4.68
C GLY A 331 -5.76 -28.77 4.71
N LEU A 332 -5.14 -29.07 3.57
CA LEU A 332 -3.72 -28.82 3.32
C LEU A 332 -3.56 -27.41 2.74
N LEU A 333 -2.97 -26.51 3.53
CA LEU A 333 -3.04 -25.07 3.30
C LEU A 333 -1.70 -24.48 2.90
N GLY A 334 -0.62 -24.96 3.52
CA GLY A 334 0.72 -24.44 3.27
C GLY A 334 1.72 -25.47 2.79
N VAL A 335 2.67 -25.03 1.95
CA VAL A 335 3.81 -25.80 1.48
C VAL A 335 5.04 -24.92 1.28
N LYS A 336 6.20 -25.36 1.77
CA LYS A 336 7.47 -24.69 1.46
C LYS A 336 8.62 -25.68 1.43
N ALA A 337 9.43 -25.62 0.37
CA ALA A 337 10.70 -26.31 0.32
C ALA A 337 11.69 -25.70 1.31
N ASP A 338 12.52 -26.54 1.93
CA ASP A 338 13.59 -26.10 2.82
C ASP A 338 14.61 -25.20 2.08
N PRO A 339 15.19 -24.17 2.70
CA PRO A 339 16.23 -23.35 2.06
C PRO A 339 17.45 -24.17 1.59
N ASP A 340 17.72 -25.33 2.20
CA ASP A 340 18.75 -26.28 1.77
C ASP A 340 18.17 -27.47 0.97
N PHE A 341 17.01 -27.30 0.32
CA PHE A 341 16.29 -28.35 -0.42
C PHE A 341 17.18 -29.15 -1.37
N ALA A 342 18.11 -28.49 -2.09
CA ALA A 342 19.04 -29.15 -3.01
C ALA A 342 19.95 -30.20 -2.33
N LYS A 343 20.01 -30.23 -0.99
CA LYS A 343 20.80 -31.19 -0.20
C LYS A 343 19.92 -32.16 0.58
N ASN A 344 18.84 -31.67 1.19
CA ASN A 344 18.05 -32.45 2.15
C ASN A 344 16.70 -32.95 1.60
N HIS A 345 16.21 -32.34 0.52
CA HIS A 345 14.93 -32.63 -0.12
C HIS A 345 13.73 -32.50 0.84
N PHE A 346 13.86 -31.67 1.87
CA PHE A 346 12.82 -31.47 2.86
C PHE A 346 11.75 -30.49 2.37
N VAL A 347 10.49 -30.86 2.63
CA VAL A 347 9.31 -30.05 2.34
C VAL A 347 8.50 -29.91 3.62
N TYR A 348 8.12 -28.70 3.97
CA TYR A 348 7.25 -28.41 5.10
C TYR A 348 5.82 -28.22 4.61
N MET A 349 4.86 -28.73 5.38
CA MET A 349 3.44 -28.58 5.07
C MET A 349 2.66 -28.23 6.33
N TYR A 350 1.72 -27.30 6.19
CA TYR A 350 0.77 -26.92 7.23
C TYR A 350 -0.63 -27.37 6.84
N TYR A 351 -1.29 -28.10 7.75
CA TYR A 351 -2.57 -28.72 7.47
C TYR A 351 -3.42 -28.99 8.71
N SER A 352 -4.71 -29.15 8.47
CA SER A 352 -5.70 -29.56 9.46
C SER A 352 -5.70 -31.08 9.61
N ALA A 353 -5.32 -31.55 10.80
CA ALA A 353 -5.18 -32.98 11.05
C ALA A 353 -6.56 -33.67 11.08
N PRO A 354 -6.69 -34.89 10.50
CA PRO A 354 -7.96 -35.62 10.50
C PRO A 354 -8.21 -36.41 11.80
N ASP A 355 -7.16 -36.63 12.60
CA ASP A 355 -7.14 -37.49 13.79
C ASP A 355 -7.51 -36.73 15.08
N SER A 356 -7.43 -35.40 15.06
CA SER A 356 -7.58 -34.55 16.23
C SER A 356 -7.94 -33.11 15.82
N PRO A 357 -8.61 -32.33 16.68
CA PRO A 357 -8.98 -30.93 16.41
C PRO A 357 -7.75 -30.02 16.55
N VAL A 358 -6.76 -30.21 15.69
CA VAL A 358 -5.52 -29.43 15.65
C VAL A 358 -5.15 -29.09 14.21
N ASN A 359 -4.49 -27.94 14.05
CA ASN A 359 -3.63 -27.72 12.89
C ASN A 359 -2.21 -28.14 13.22
N ARG A 360 -1.50 -28.60 12.19
CA ARG A 360 -0.21 -29.24 12.31
C ARG A 360 0.74 -28.70 11.24
N LEU A 361 1.94 -28.35 11.67
CA LEU A 361 3.10 -28.15 10.82
C LEU A 361 3.96 -29.41 10.89
N SER A 362 4.22 -30.02 9.73
CA SER A 362 5.08 -31.19 9.62
C SER A 362 6.13 -31.04 8.52
N ARG A 363 7.23 -31.77 8.64
CA ARG A 363 8.24 -31.94 7.60
C ARG A 363 8.11 -33.31 6.93
N PHE A 364 8.28 -33.35 5.62
CA PHE A 364 8.33 -34.53 4.76
C PHE A 364 9.59 -34.51 3.88
N THR A 365 9.85 -35.61 3.19
CA THR A 365 10.93 -35.74 2.21
C THR A 365 10.35 -35.98 0.81
N LEU A 366 10.85 -35.26 -0.20
CA LEU A 366 10.56 -35.49 -1.60
C LEU A 366 11.63 -36.41 -2.21
N GLU A 367 11.24 -37.62 -2.62
CA GLU A 367 12.13 -38.58 -3.27
C GLU A 367 11.54 -39.07 -4.59
N ASN A 368 12.33 -39.02 -5.66
CA ASN A 368 11.90 -39.45 -7.00
C ASN A 368 10.54 -38.84 -7.40
N ASP A 369 10.43 -37.52 -7.22
CA ASP A 369 9.22 -36.73 -7.46
C ASP A 369 7.97 -37.16 -6.65
N THR A 370 8.17 -37.85 -5.52
CA THR A 370 7.09 -38.38 -4.68
C THR A 370 7.30 -37.94 -3.23
N ILE A 371 6.23 -37.43 -2.59
CA ILE A 371 6.25 -37.11 -1.17
C ILE A 371 6.12 -38.41 -0.37
N LEU A 372 7.11 -38.68 0.49
CA LEU A 372 7.09 -39.84 1.36
C LEU A 372 6.34 -39.55 2.65
N ASN A 373 5.05 -39.87 2.72
CA ASN A 373 4.23 -39.65 3.93
C ASN A 373 4.82 -40.33 5.18
N SER A 374 5.47 -41.49 5.02
CA SER A 374 6.14 -42.21 6.12
C SER A 374 7.32 -41.45 6.72
N SER A 375 7.82 -40.39 6.05
CA SER A 375 8.90 -39.53 6.54
C SER A 375 8.43 -38.40 7.46
N GLU A 376 7.12 -38.29 7.72
CA GLU A 376 6.52 -37.22 8.52
C GLU A 376 7.26 -37.01 9.85
N LYS A 377 7.64 -35.75 10.10
CA LYS A 377 8.03 -35.26 11.41
C LYS A 377 7.12 -34.12 11.81
N VAL A 378 6.29 -34.35 12.83
CA VAL A 378 5.43 -33.32 13.43
C VAL A 378 6.32 -32.33 14.19
N ILE A 379 6.24 -31.05 13.82
CA ILE A 379 7.05 -29.98 14.39
C ILE A 379 6.27 -29.22 15.45
N LEU A 380 5.08 -28.75 15.06
CA LEU A 380 4.21 -27.89 15.85
C LEU A 380 2.76 -28.30 15.61
N GLN A 381 1.95 -28.27 16.67
CA GLN A 381 0.50 -28.39 16.56
C GLN A 381 -0.19 -27.56 17.64
N PHE A 382 -1.38 -27.08 17.34
CA PHE A 382 -2.21 -26.34 18.29
C PHE A 382 -3.69 -26.59 18.02
N TYR A 383 -4.49 -26.41 19.06
CA TYR A 383 -5.93 -26.66 19.02
C TYR A 383 -6.64 -25.75 18.03
N GLU A 384 -7.55 -26.33 17.26
CA GLU A 384 -8.46 -25.63 16.37
C GLU A 384 -9.82 -26.36 16.39
N GLN A 385 -10.92 -25.64 16.60
CA GLN A 385 -12.26 -26.22 16.59
C GLN A 385 -12.69 -26.60 15.16
N ARG A 386 -13.63 -27.56 15.04
CA ARG A 386 -14.09 -28.17 13.78
C ARG A 386 -15.61 -28.09 13.59
N ASP A 387 -16.29 -27.43 14.52
CA ASP A 387 -17.75 -27.43 14.59
C ASP A 387 -18.37 -26.37 13.69
N ILE A 388 -17.64 -25.27 13.45
CA ILE A 388 -18.05 -24.17 12.57
C ILE A 388 -16.84 -23.62 11.79
N CYS A 389 -17.11 -22.98 10.65
CA CYS A 389 -16.13 -22.16 9.93
C CYS A 389 -15.82 -20.88 10.77
N CYS A 390 -14.66 -20.22 10.68
CA CYS A 390 -13.75 -20.07 9.54
C CYS A 390 -12.31 -19.68 9.97
N HIS A 391 -11.51 -19.23 8.99
CA HIS A 391 -10.22 -18.54 9.13
C HIS A 391 -9.11 -19.44 9.66
N THR A 392 -8.49 -20.17 8.74
CA THR A 392 -7.42 -21.12 9.07
C THR A 392 -6.03 -20.53 8.90
N GLY A 393 -5.89 -19.41 8.17
CA GLY A 393 -4.60 -18.90 7.69
C GLY A 393 -3.85 -19.98 6.91
N GLY A 394 -2.60 -20.24 7.29
CA GLY A 394 -1.91 -21.48 6.97
C GLY A 394 -0.82 -21.40 5.91
N SER A 395 -0.52 -20.21 5.40
CA SER A 395 0.69 -19.95 4.61
C SER A 395 1.96 -20.04 5.46
N ILE A 396 3.04 -20.56 4.86
CA ILE A 396 4.35 -20.70 5.49
C ILE A 396 5.47 -20.14 4.61
N ALA A 397 6.43 -19.43 5.23
CA ALA A 397 7.53 -18.81 4.50
C ALA A 397 8.83 -18.80 5.31
N PHE A 398 9.96 -19.03 4.65
CA PHE A 398 11.27 -18.89 5.28
C PHE A 398 11.78 -17.45 5.18
N GLY A 399 12.32 -16.94 6.29
CA GLY A 399 13.12 -15.72 6.31
C GLY A 399 14.59 -15.94 5.96
N PRO A 400 15.36 -14.86 5.76
CA PRO A 400 16.78 -14.93 5.37
C PRO A 400 17.69 -15.60 6.42
N ASP A 401 17.26 -15.67 7.67
CA ASP A 401 17.97 -16.32 8.78
C ASP A 401 17.60 -17.80 8.97
N LYS A 402 16.83 -18.36 8.02
CA LYS A 402 16.24 -19.71 8.05
C LYS A 402 15.22 -19.92 9.18
N SER A 403 14.67 -18.84 9.75
CA SER A 403 13.45 -18.95 10.55
C SER A 403 12.27 -19.24 9.64
N LEU A 404 11.36 -20.12 10.08
CA LEU A 404 10.10 -20.41 9.42
C LEU A 404 8.99 -19.58 10.08
N PHE A 405 8.27 -18.83 9.26
CA PHE A 405 7.06 -18.14 9.62
C PHE A 405 5.84 -19.01 9.31
N VAL A 406 4.87 -19.02 10.22
CA VAL A 406 3.65 -19.83 10.11
C VAL A 406 2.45 -18.97 10.46
N SER A 407 1.60 -18.71 9.47
CA SER A 407 0.36 -17.95 9.69
C SER A 407 -0.74 -18.85 10.23
N THR A 408 -1.50 -18.35 11.20
CA THR A 408 -2.60 -19.07 11.84
C THR A 408 -3.81 -18.14 11.93
N GLY A 409 -4.95 -18.59 11.42
CA GLY A 409 -6.19 -17.82 11.53
C GLY A 409 -6.78 -17.88 12.94
N ASP A 410 -7.73 -16.99 13.21
CA ASP A 410 -8.33 -16.80 14.53
C ASP A 410 -9.17 -17.98 15.01
N ASN A 411 -9.72 -18.74 14.07
CA ASN A 411 -10.64 -19.84 14.30
C ASN A 411 -11.91 -19.43 15.07
N THR A 412 -12.49 -18.29 14.69
CA THR A 412 -13.75 -17.73 15.21
C THR A 412 -14.72 -17.50 14.06
N THR A 413 -16.02 -17.65 14.31
CA THR A 413 -17.01 -17.47 13.24
C THR A 413 -17.21 -15.99 12.89
N PRO A 414 -17.30 -15.66 11.59
CA PRO A 414 -17.69 -14.32 11.15
C PRO A 414 -19.21 -14.11 11.20
N PHE A 415 -20.00 -15.16 11.41
CA PHE A 415 -21.45 -15.14 11.27
C PHE A 415 -22.16 -14.78 12.57
N ASP A 416 -23.36 -14.20 12.43
CA ASP A 416 -24.25 -13.94 13.55
C ASP A 416 -24.75 -15.24 14.17
N GLU A 417 -24.74 -15.31 15.50
CA GLU A 417 -25.25 -16.47 16.20
C GLU A 417 -26.78 -16.60 16.02
N PRO A 418 -27.28 -17.75 15.56
CA PRO A 418 -28.70 -17.97 15.42
C PRO A 418 -29.46 -17.82 16.75
N LYS A 419 -30.66 -17.24 16.70
CA LYS A 419 -31.60 -17.11 17.84
C LYS A 419 -31.07 -16.25 18.99
N GLN A 420 -30.07 -15.42 18.76
CA GLN A 420 -29.67 -14.37 19.70
C GLN A 420 -30.34 -13.04 19.36
N LYS A 421 -30.64 -12.25 20.40
CA LYS A 421 -31.23 -10.91 20.22
C LYS A 421 -30.18 -9.89 19.77
N TYR A 422 -28.96 -10.01 20.28
CA TYR A 422 -27.84 -9.13 20.00
C TYR A 422 -26.69 -9.96 19.43
N VAL A 423 -26.14 -9.54 18.30
CA VAL A 423 -25.16 -10.29 17.51
C VAL A 423 -24.09 -9.37 16.92
N SER A 424 -23.10 -9.93 16.24
CA SER A 424 -21.92 -9.23 15.73
C SER A 424 -22.24 -8.29 14.58
N HIS A 425 -23.22 -8.62 13.72
CA HIS A 425 -23.60 -7.88 12.52
C HIS A 425 -22.40 -7.53 11.61
N GLY A 426 -21.47 -8.47 11.48
CA GLY A 426 -20.24 -8.30 10.69
C GLY A 426 -19.20 -7.37 11.32
N TYR A 427 -19.38 -6.88 12.55
CA TYR A 427 -18.30 -6.22 13.32
C TYR A 427 -17.46 -7.26 14.07
N ALA A 428 -16.44 -6.83 14.81
CA ALA A 428 -15.63 -7.70 15.66
C ALA A 428 -16.50 -8.60 16.57
N PRO A 429 -16.31 -9.93 16.56
CA PRO A 429 -17.03 -10.85 17.43
C PRO A 429 -16.43 -10.84 18.84
N LEU A 430 -17.16 -10.28 19.82
CA LEU A 430 -16.68 -10.07 21.19
C LEU A 430 -17.58 -10.72 22.25
N ASP A 431 -18.34 -11.76 21.93
CA ASP A 431 -19.35 -12.35 22.84
C ASP A 431 -18.75 -13.42 23.77
N ASP A 432 -18.32 -13.03 24.96
CA ASP A 432 -17.73 -13.93 25.97
C ASP A 432 -18.75 -14.50 26.98
N ARG A 433 -20.06 -14.45 26.66
CA ARG A 433 -21.10 -15.09 27.49
C ARG A 433 -20.86 -16.62 27.56
N PRO A 434 -21.24 -17.29 28.67
CA PRO A 434 -21.10 -18.75 28.78
C PRO A 434 -21.82 -19.50 27.65
N GLY A 435 -21.10 -20.38 26.96
CA GLY A 435 -21.65 -21.16 25.84
C GLY A 435 -21.47 -20.51 24.46
N HIS A 436 -20.95 -19.28 24.40
CA HIS A 436 -20.78 -18.49 23.18
C HIS A 436 -19.32 -18.41 22.71
N LEU A 437 -18.47 -19.33 23.17
CA LEU A 437 -17.00 -19.30 22.97
C LEU A 437 -16.60 -19.00 21.52
N GLN A 438 -17.31 -19.57 20.55
CA GLN A 438 -17.02 -19.43 19.14
C GLN A 438 -17.24 -18.03 18.56
N TYR A 439 -17.88 -17.13 19.31
CA TYR A 439 -18.20 -15.74 18.94
C TYR A 439 -17.37 -14.73 19.74
N ASP A 440 -16.32 -15.19 20.44
CA ASP A 440 -15.40 -14.36 21.19
C ASP A 440 -13.98 -14.46 20.63
N GLU A 441 -13.62 -13.47 19.81
CA GLU A 441 -12.33 -13.40 19.14
C GLU A 441 -11.16 -13.14 20.10
N ARG A 442 -11.47 -12.54 21.26
CA ARG A 442 -10.47 -12.21 22.27
C ARG A 442 -9.82 -13.45 22.91
N ARG A 443 -10.40 -14.64 22.75
CA ARG A 443 -9.82 -15.91 23.21
C ARG A 443 -8.66 -16.40 22.33
N GLY A 444 -8.64 -15.97 21.07
CA GLY A 444 -7.71 -16.39 20.00
C GLY A 444 -6.75 -15.27 19.65
N ALA A 445 -7.08 -14.44 18.64
CA ALA A 445 -6.20 -13.39 18.13
C ALA A 445 -5.71 -12.44 19.24
N GLY A 446 -6.61 -12.05 20.16
CA GLY A 446 -6.30 -11.18 21.29
C GLY A 446 -5.61 -11.84 22.50
N ASN A 447 -5.39 -13.16 22.48
CA ASN A 447 -4.87 -13.91 23.63
C ASN A 447 -3.37 -14.21 23.46
N THR A 448 -2.56 -13.75 24.40
CA THR A 448 -1.10 -13.96 24.38
C THR A 448 -0.67 -15.40 24.64
N ASN A 449 -1.56 -16.24 25.17
CA ASN A 449 -1.32 -17.64 25.52
C ASN A 449 -1.93 -18.64 24.52
N ASP A 450 -2.39 -18.15 23.36
CA ASP A 450 -2.97 -18.94 22.27
C ASP A 450 -2.15 -18.74 20.98
N LEU A 451 -2.16 -19.76 20.11
CA LEU A 451 -1.39 -19.73 18.85
C LEU A 451 -2.25 -19.39 17.64
N ARG A 452 -3.55 -19.16 17.81
CA ARG A 452 -4.50 -18.78 16.74
C ARG A 452 -4.58 -17.26 16.58
N GLY A 453 -4.81 -16.80 15.35
CA GLY A 453 -4.82 -15.38 14.98
C GLY A 453 -3.46 -14.73 15.19
N LYS A 454 -2.40 -15.40 14.67
CA LYS A 454 -0.99 -15.05 14.84
C LYS A 454 -0.21 -15.28 13.54
N ILE A 455 0.98 -14.70 13.47
CA ILE A 455 2.09 -15.26 12.67
C ILE A 455 3.21 -15.67 13.63
N LEU A 456 3.51 -16.96 13.63
CA LEU A 456 4.52 -17.58 14.47
C LEU A 456 5.88 -17.53 13.78
N ARG A 457 6.97 -17.48 14.55
CA ARG A 457 8.34 -17.57 14.03
C ARG A 457 9.14 -18.57 14.84
N ILE A 458 9.60 -19.64 14.19
CA ILE A 458 10.37 -20.73 14.80
C ILE A 458 11.59 -21.06 13.95
N LYS A 459 12.60 -21.72 14.53
CA LYS A 459 13.74 -22.23 13.78
C LYS A 459 13.80 -23.74 13.86
N ILE A 460 13.75 -24.40 12.71
CA ILE A 460 13.66 -25.85 12.63
C ILE A 460 15.05 -26.47 12.79
N LYS A 461 15.13 -27.54 13.60
CA LYS A 461 16.33 -28.36 13.78
C LYS A 461 16.32 -29.55 12.82
N ALA A 462 17.50 -30.09 12.55
CA ALA A 462 17.67 -31.21 11.63
C ALA A 462 16.86 -32.47 12.03
N ASP A 463 16.61 -32.68 13.33
CA ASP A 463 15.83 -33.80 13.86
C ASP A 463 14.30 -33.62 13.71
N GLY A 464 13.84 -32.46 13.25
CA GLY A 464 12.41 -32.13 13.11
C GLY A 464 11.80 -31.49 14.36
N THR A 465 12.59 -31.21 15.40
CA THR A 465 12.17 -30.31 16.50
C THR A 465 12.42 -28.85 16.11
N TYR A 466 12.03 -27.90 16.97
CA TYR A 466 12.31 -26.48 16.75
C TYR A 466 12.89 -25.80 17.98
N GLU A 467 13.42 -24.59 17.77
CA GLU A 467 13.76 -23.63 18.80
C GLU A 467 13.07 -22.29 18.56
N ILE A 468 13.01 -21.48 19.62
CA ILE A 468 12.48 -20.12 19.59
C ILE A 468 13.61 -19.16 19.24
N PRO A 469 13.54 -18.44 18.11
CA PRO A 469 14.50 -17.38 17.78
C PRO A 469 14.35 -16.18 18.71
N ASP A 470 15.44 -15.45 18.90
CA ASP A 470 15.39 -14.14 19.57
C ASP A 470 14.57 -13.13 18.73
N GLY A 471 13.93 -12.19 19.42
CA GLY A 471 13.16 -11.11 18.80
C GLY A 471 11.69 -11.42 18.52
N ASN A 472 11.18 -12.57 18.98
CA ASN A 472 9.74 -12.83 19.05
C ASN A 472 9.06 -11.92 20.11
N LEU A 473 7.74 -11.75 20.02
CA LEU A 473 6.98 -10.77 20.80
C LEU A 473 7.10 -11.03 22.30
N PHE A 474 7.12 -12.31 22.70
CA PHE A 474 7.23 -12.72 24.10
C PHE A 474 8.49 -13.54 24.33
N PRO A 475 9.36 -13.15 25.28
CA PRO A 475 10.52 -13.95 25.65
C PRO A 475 10.14 -15.34 26.16
N LYS A 476 11.00 -16.33 25.88
CA LYS A 476 10.81 -17.71 26.38
C LYS A 476 10.68 -17.75 27.90
N GLY A 477 9.65 -18.44 28.38
CA GLY A 477 9.38 -18.60 29.82
C GLY A 477 8.57 -17.46 30.43
N THR A 478 8.12 -16.48 29.64
CA THR A 478 7.20 -15.45 30.12
C THR A 478 5.83 -16.07 30.43
N ASP A 479 5.40 -15.97 31.68
CA ASP A 479 4.13 -16.53 32.15
C ASP A 479 2.94 -16.02 31.33
N LYS A 480 1.97 -16.92 31.05
CA LYS A 480 0.76 -16.63 30.27
C LYS A 480 1.01 -16.13 28.83
N THR A 481 2.14 -16.53 28.24
CA THR A 481 2.44 -16.19 26.85
C THR A 481 2.94 -17.40 26.07
N ARG A 482 2.88 -17.31 24.74
CA ARG A 482 3.50 -18.26 23.81
C ARG A 482 4.72 -17.63 23.14
N PRO A 483 5.93 -18.19 23.34
CA PRO A 483 7.15 -17.60 22.79
C PRO A 483 7.31 -17.77 21.27
N GLU A 484 6.46 -18.58 20.63
CA GLU A 484 6.40 -18.75 19.17
C GLU A 484 5.86 -17.49 18.46
N ILE A 485 5.10 -16.65 19.18
CA ILE A 485 4.39 -15.49 18.60
C ILE A 485 5.38 -14.42 18.14
N TYR A 486 5.36 -14.09 16.85
CA TYR A 486 6.07 -12.95 16.28
C TYR A 486 5.09 -11.81 15.97
N VAL A 487 4.00 -12.10 15.28
CA VAL A 487 2.85 -11.21 15.09
C VAL A 487 1.68 -11.74 15.91
N MET A 488 0.99 -10.83 16.59
CA MET A 488 -0.26 -11.11 17.29
C MET A 488 -1.38 -10.21 16.78
N GLY A 489 -2.61 -10.71 16.84
CA GLY A 489 -3.80 -9.89 16.58
C GLY A 489 -4.13 -9.85 15.11
N ASP A 490 -4.16 -11.04 14.49
CA ASP A 490 -4.56 -11.22 13.10
C ASP A 490 -5.90 -11.98 13.06
N ARG A 491 -6.77 -11.63 12.11
CA ARG A 491 -8.03 -12.36 11.84
C ARG A 491 -7.79 -13.59 10.96
N ASN A 492 -7.43 -13.35 9.71
CA ASN A 492 -7.15 -14.39 8.72
C ASN A 492 -5.93 -14.00 7.86
N PRO A 493 -4.71 -14.13 8.37
CA PRO A 493 -3.48 -13.83 7.64
C PRO A 493 -3.21 -14.92 6.58
N TYR A 494 -3.94 -14.89 5.46
CA TYR A 494 -4.06 -16.05 4.57
C TYR A 494 -2.79 -16.31 3.74
N ARG A 495 -2.14 -15.27 3.22
CA ARG A 495 -0.88 -15.38 2.49
C ARG A 495 0.18 -14.48 3.11
N ILE A 496 1.34 -15.07 3.42
CA ILE A 496 2.49 -14.35 3.97
C ILE A 496 3.68 -14.35 3.00
N SER A 497 4.58 -13.39 3.17
CA SER A 497 5.82 -13.26 2.42
C SER A 497 6.88 -12.59 3.29
N VAL A 498 8.16 -12.95 3.08
CA VAL A 498 9.28 -12.38 3.83
C VAL A 498 10.27 -11.74 2.86
N ASP A 499 10.64 -10.49 3.14
CA ASP A 499 11.67 -9.78 2.39
C ASP A 499 13.02 -10.53 2.51
N PRO A 500 13.60 -11.00 1.39
CA PRO A 500 14.83 -11.80 1.42
C PRO A 500 16.08 -11.02 1.84
N LYS A 501 16.05 -9.68 1.85
CA LYS A 501 17.17 -8.84 2.29
C LYS A 501 16.95 -8.28 3.69
N ASN A 502 15.78 -7.71 3.95
CA ASN A 502 15.52 -7.01 5.22
C ASN A 502 14.89 -7.91 6.29
N GLY A 503 14.33 -9.06 5.91
CA GLY A 503 13.62 -9.96 6.84
C GLY A 503 12.27 -9.42 7.32
N TYR A 504 11.75 -8.34 6.70
CA TYR A 504 10.43 -7.82 7.00
C TYR A 504 9.37 -8.81 6.54
N LEU A 505 8.40 -9.07 7.41
CA LEU A 505 7.27 -9.94 7.12
C LEU A 505 6.11 -9.12 6.57
N TYR A 506 5.46 -9.63 5.54
CA TYR A 506 4.25 -9.07 4.94
C TYR A 506 3.15 -10.12 4.93
N TRP A 507 1.90 -9.68 5.07
CA TRP A 507 0.74 -10.57 4.92
C TRP A 507 -0.47 -9.82 4.39
N GLY A 508 -1.34 -10.56 3.70
CA GLY A 508 -2.69 -10.10 3.44
C GLY A 508 -3.63 -10.64 4.52
N GLU A 509 -4.55 -9.80 4.98
CA GLU A 509 -5.48 -10.10 6.06
C GLU A 509 -6.92 -9.81 5.63
N VAL A 510 -7.75 -10.86 5.69
CA VAL A 510 -9.18 -10.75 5.39
C VAL A 510 -9.91 -10.26 6.63
N GLY A 511 -10.53 -9.10 6.54
CA GLY A 511 -11.23 -8.45 7.65
C GLY A 511 -12.70 -8.87 7.80
N PRO A 512 -13.46 -8.19 8.68
CA PRO A 512 -14.85 -8.49 8.94
C PRO A 512 -15.78 -7.82 7.90
N ASP A 513 -17.08 -8.15 7.96
CA ASP A 513 -18.05 -7.88 6.87
C ASP A 513 -18.99 -6.69 7.10
N ALA A 514 -18.84 -5.93 8.18
CA ALA A 514 -19.63 -4.72 8.40
C ALA A 514 -19.47 -3.75 7.23
N ASN A 515 -20.58 -3.36 6.60
CA ASN A 515 -20.57 -2.52 5.39
C ASN A 515 -20.62 -1.01 5.67
N VAL A 516 -21.01 -0.63 6.89
CA VAL A 516 -21.18 0.77 7.29
C VAL A 516 -20.48 0.99 8.63
N ASP A 517 -20.01 2.21 8.85
CA ASP A 517 -19.42 2.59 10.13
C ASP A 517 -20.52 2.75 11.19
N SER A 518 -20.20 2.40 12.42
CA SER A 518 -21.03 2.65 13.60
C SER A 518 -20.14 3.12 14.75
N LEU A 519 -19.39 4.20 14.46
CA LEU A 519 -18.24 4.68 15.24
C LEU A 519 -18.54 5.04 16.69
N GLU A 520 -19.80 5.32 17.03
CA GLU A 520 -20.21 5.68 18.39
C GLU A 520 -20.67 4.48 19.24
N THR A 521 -20.79 3.29 18.64
CA THR A 521 -21.40 2.13 19.33
C THR A 521 -20.74 0.80 19.03
N ARG A 522 -20.50 0.44 17.77
CA ARG A 522 -19.89 -0.85 17.40
C ARG A 522 -18.44 -0.67 17.01
N GLY A 523 -18.13 0.41 16.32
CA GLY A 523 -16.81 0.70 15.75
C GLY A 523 -16.88 0.86 14.22
N PRO A 524 -15.72 0.76 13.54
CA PRO A 524 -15.61 0.95 12.11
C PRO A 524 -16.28 -0.18 11.32
N ARG A 525 -16.61 0.11 10.06
CA ARG A 525 -16.88 -0.89 9.03
C ARG A 525 -15.67 -1.81 8.84
N GLY A 526 -15.85 -2.93 8.15
CA GLY A 526 -14.76 -3.85 7.88
C GLY A 526 -13.74 -3.27 6.89
N TYR A 527 -12.48 -3.72 7.01
CA TYR A 527 -11.36 -3.43 6.10
C TYR A 527 -10.60 -4.72 5.82
N ASP A 528 -10.19 -4.96 4.57
CA ASP A 528 -9.07 -5.88 4.34
C ASP A 528 -7.77 -5.09 4.48
N GLU A 529 -6.73 -5.78 4.91
CA GLU A 529 -5.44 -5.17 5.19
C GLU A 529 -4.32 -5.87 4.43
N VAL A 530 -3.33 -5.10 4.02
CA VAL A 530 -2.01 -5.61 3.68
C VAL A 530 -1.07 -5.06 4.73
N ASN A 531 -0.42 -5.95 5.46
CA ASN A 531 0.31 -5.63 6.68
C ASN A 531 1.81 -5.86 6.53
N GLN A 532 2.58 -5.21 7.42
CA GLN A 532 4.04 -5.27 7.46
C GLN A 532 4.54 -5.29 8.90
N ALA A 533 5.35 -6.30 9.23
CA ALA A 533 6.06 -6.39 10.50
C ALA A 533 7.58 -6.28 10.27
N ARG A 534 8.12 -5.10 10.58
CA ARG A 534 9.59 -4.86 10.62
C ARG A 534 10.23 -5.43 11.89
N LYS A 535 9.41 -5.70 12.90
CA LYS A 535 9.73 -6.34 14.17
C LYS A 535 8.46 -7.01 14.70
N ALA A 536 8.60 -7.88 15.70
CA ALA A 536 7.46 -8.47 16.39
C ALA A 536 6.53 -7.40 16.99
N GLY A 537 5.22 -7.67 17.02
CA GLY A 537 4.22 -6.69 17.46
C GLY A 537 2.80 -7.23 17.55
N PHE A 538 1.91 -6.41 18.11
CA PHE A 538 0.47 -6.62 18.13
C PHE A 538 -0.19 -5.73 17.08
N PHE A 539 -0.94 -6.30 16.13
CA PHE A 539 -1.53 -5.63 14.96
C PHE A 539 -3.05 -5.45 15.07
N GLY A 540 -3.57 -5.62 16.28
CA GLY A 540 -4.79 -4.93 16.71
C GLY A 540 -6.06 -5.78 16.74
N TRP A 541 -6.24 -6.76 15.85
CA TRP A 541 -7.48 -7.57 15.85
C TRP A 541 -7.65 -8.35 17.17
N PRO A 542 -8.86 -8.42 17.75
CA PRO A 542 -10.16 -7.86 17.32
C PRO A 542 -10.51 -6.47 17.88
N PHE A 543 -9.55 -5.80 18.50
CA PHE A 543 -9.80 -4.53 19.20
C PHE A 543 -9.76 -3.35 18.24
N PHE A 544 -8.96 -3.47 17.17
CA PHE A 544 -8.75 -2.43 16.17
C PHE A 544 -8.72 -3.01 14.76
N ILE A 545 -8.84 -2.13 13.77
CA ILE A 545 -8.69 -2.43 12.35
C ILE A 545 -8.19 -1.19 11.58
N GLY A 546 -7.58 -1.37 10.42
CA GLY A 546 -7.02 -0.32 9.58
C GLY A 546 -5.95 0.47 10.33
N ASN A 547 -6.12 1.78 10.39
CA ASN A 547 -5.20 2.66 11.13
C ASN A 547 -5.48 2.69 12.63
N ASN A 548 -5.56 1.52 13.26
CA ASN A 548 -5.96 1.34 14.66
C ASN A 548 -7.36 1.93 14.99
N TYR A 549 -8.30 1.89 14.05
CA TYR A 549 -9.67 2.31 14.30
C TYR A 549 -10.31 1.39 15.35
N PRO A 550 -10.77 1.91 16.50
CA PRO A 550 -11.17 1.06 17.62
C PRO A 550 -12.59 0.53 17.47
N TYR A 551 -12.78 -0.73 17.84
CA TYR A 551 -14.09 -1.26 18.18
C TYR A 551 -14.48 -0.85 19.61
N HIS A 552 -15.76 -0.98 19.92
CA HIS A 552 -16.30 -0.73 21.25
C HIS A 552 -16.52 -2.02 22.02
N ILE A 553 -16.39 -1.93 23.35
CA ILE A 553 -16.91 -2.97 24.24
C ILE A 553 -18.42 -3.08 24.00
N TYR A 554 -18.94 -4.29 23.77
CA TYR A 554 -20.35 -4.51 23.51
C TYR A 554 -20.90 -5.64 24.39
N ASP A 555 -21.94 -5.34 25.15
CA ASP A 555 -22.64 -6.32 26.00
C ASP A 555 -23.72 -7.03 25.19
N TYR A 556 -23.46 -8.26 24.79
CA TYR A 556 -24.38 -9.10 24.01
C TYR A 556 -25.59 -9.61 24.81
N ALA A 557 -25.63 -9.44 26.13
CA ALA A 557 -26.82 -9.73 26.94
C ALA A 557 -27.81 -8.55 26.93
N THR A 558 -27.31 -7.31 26.88
CA THR A 558 -28.15 -6.10 27.02
C THR A 558 -28.23 -5.23 25.77
N GLY A 559 -27.33 -5.42 24.81
CA GLY A 559 -27.18 -4.61 23.60
C GLY A 559 -26.53 -3.24 23.85
N LYS A 560 -25.93 -3.03 25.02
CA LYS A 560 -25.30 -1.76 25.38
C LYS A 560 -23.85 -1.73 24.92
N SER A 561 -23.45 -0.60 24.33
CA SER A 561 -22.06 -0.32 23.97
C SER A 561 -21.38 0.45 25.10
N GLY A 562 -20.13 0.14 25.37
CA GLY A 562 -19.25 0.83 26.30
C GLY A 562 -18.20 1.66 25.60
N GLU A 563 -17.11 1.92 26.30
CA GLU A 563 -15.95 2.66 25.79
C GLU A 563 -15.31 1.95 24.59
N ALA A 564 -14.73 2.75 23.69
CA ALA A 564 -13.83 2.28 22.65
C ALA A 564 -12.54 1.71 23.27
N PHE A 565 -11.92 0.73 22.62
CA PHE A 565 -10.62 0.24 23.06
C PHE A 565 -9.52 1.30 22.86
N ASP A 566 -8.52 1.33 23.75
CA ASP A 566 -7.37 2.23 23.67
C ASP A 566 -6.20 1.54 22.93
N PRO A 567 -5.76 2.01 21.75
CA PRO A 567 -4.67 1.39 21.00
C PRO A 567 -3.31 1.49 21.70
N ALA A 568 -3.10 2.46 22.60
CA ALA A 568 -1.87 2.57 23.37
C ALA A 568 -1.82 1.56 24.53
N LYS A 569 -2.99 1.13 25.01
CA LYS A 569 -3.10 0.23 26.15
C LYS A 569 -4.32 -0.71 26.06
N PRO A 570 -4.35 -1.66 25.11
CA PRO A 570 -5.52 -2.49 24.89
C PRO A 570 -5.73 -3.46 26.07
N ILE A 571 -6.99 -3.68 26.44
CA ILE A 571 -7.38 -4.56 27.56
C ILE A 571 -8.19 -5.74 27.04
N ASN A 572 -7.64 -6.95 27.18
CA ASN A 572 -8.37 -8.19 26.96
C ASN A 572 -9.06 -8.65 28.26
N ASN A 573 -10.27 -8.15 28.46
CA ASN A 573 -11.15 -8.48 29.59
C ASN A 573 -12.10 -9.66 29.31
N SER A 574 -11.88 -10.42 28.23
CA SER A 574 -12.71 -11.60 27.96
C SER A 574 -12.61 -12.63 29.09
N ARG A 575 -13.73 -13.23 29.44
CA ARG A 575 -13.78 -14.41 30.33
C ARG A 575 -13.00 -15.63 29.82
N ASN A 576 -12.78 -15.70 28.51
CA ASN A 576 -12.06 -16.79 27.84
C ASN A 576 -10.57 -16.48 27.64
N ASN A 577 -10.10 -15.31 28.09
CA ASN A 577 -8.69 -14.95 28.04
C ASN A 577 -7.87 -15.76 29.06
N THR A 578 -6.90 -16.52 28.57
CA THR A 578 -5.95 -17.28 29.39
C THR A 578 -4.55 -16.65 29.41
N GLY A 579 -4.38 -15.52 28.72
CA GLY A 579 -3.16 -14.77 28.57
C GLY A 579 -3.04 -13.57 29.50
N LEU A 580 -2.28 -12.58 29.06
CA LEU A 580 -2.18 -11.27 29.69
C LEU A 580 -3.49 -10.49 29.49
N THR A 581 -3.88 -9.71 30.50
CA THR A 581 -5.04 -8.83 30.42
C THR A 581 -4.69 -7.50 29.75
N GLU A 582 -3.53 -6.93 30.08
CA GLU A 582 -2.99 -5.74 29.43
C GLU A 582 -2.10 -6.18 28.26
N LEU A 583 -2.44 -5.73 27.06
CA LEU A 583 -1.76 -6.13 25.83
C LEU A 583 -0.70 -5.09 25.42
N PRO A 584 0.27 -5.47 24.56
CA PRO A 584 1.15 -4.50 23.91
C PRO A 584 0.36 -3.44 23.11
N PRO A 585 0.92 -2.24 22.87
CA PRO A 585 0.29 -1.25 22.01
C PRO A 585 0.06 -1.77 20.59
N ALA A 586 -1.11 -1.47 20.02
CA ALA A 586 -1.47 -1.86 18.67
C ALA A 586 -0.66 -1.10 17.61
N GLN A 587 -0.19 -1.81 16.59
CA GLN A 587 0.43 -1.25 15.40
C GLN A 587 -0.62 -1.10 14.30
N PRO A 588 -0.64 0.02 13.57
CA PRO A 588 -1.60 0.23 12.49
C PRO A 588 -1.27 -0.66 11.29
N ALA A 589 -2.29 -0.94 10.48
CA ALA A 589 -2.13 -1.63 9.22
C ALA A 589 -1.23 -0.84 8.25
N PHE A 590 -0.52 -1.56 7.39
CA PHE A 590 0.36 -0.91 6.40
C PHE A 590 -0.43 -0.31 5.23
N ILE A 591 -1.44 -1.04 4.73
CA ILE A 591 -2.42 -0.60 3.73
C ILE A 591 -3.78 -1.20 4.13
N TRP A 592 -4.89 -0.46 4.01
CA TRP A 592 -6.23 -0.98 4.35
C TRP A 592 -7.33 -0.43 3.41
N TYR A 593 -8.38 -1.22 3.14
CA TYR A 593 -9.47 -0.80 2.25
C TYR A 593 -10.84 -1.46 2.52
N PRO A 594 -11.94 -0.70 2.40
CA PRO A 594 -13.30 -1.19 2.61
C PRO A 594 -13.88 -1.86 1.35
N TYR A 595 -15.08 -2.46 1.46
CA TYR A 595 -15.84 -2.93 0.30
C TYR A 595 -16.19 -1.77 -0.64
N GLY A 596 -16.51 -0.62 -0.07
CA GLY A 596 -16.73 0.64 -0.79
C GLY A 596 -15.43 1.21 -1.37
N VAL A 597 -15.53 2.37 -2.02
CA VAL A 597 -14.34 3.09 -2.48
C VAL A 597 -13.54 3.51 -1.25
N SER A 598 -12.24 3.25 -1.23
CA SER A 598 -11.34 3.82 -0.23
C SER A 598 -11.25 5.33 -0.49
N THR A 599 -11.96 6.17 0.28
CA THR A 599 -12.16 7.57 -0.12
C THR A 599 -11.04 8.52 0.27
N MET A 600 -10.04 8.11 1.08
CA MET A 600 -9.03 9.04 1.61
C MET A 600 -7.62 8.50 1.81
N ASP A 601 -7.44 7.20 2.07
CA ASP A 601 -6.12 6.66 2.43
C ASP A 601 -5.47 5.87 1.28
N PHE A 602 -6.30 5.13 0.51
CA PHE A 602 -5.86 4.28 -0.61
C PHE A 602 -6.86 4.22 -1.80
N PRO A 603 -7.42 5.33 -2.32
CA PRO A 603 -8.36 5.36 -3.44
C PRO A 603 -8.04 4.51 -4.67
N SER A 604 -6.77 4.33 -5.02
CA SER A 604 -6.36 3.51 -6.16
C SER A 604 -6.80 2.04 -6.01
N LEU A 605 -7.15 1.57 -4.82
CA LEU A 605 -7.63 0.20 -4.57
C LEU A 605 -9.06 -0.01 -5.07
N GLY A 606 -9.85 1.05 -5.24
CA GLY A 606 -11.23 1.00 -5.74
C GLY A 606 -12.21 0.35 -4.77
N ALA A 607 -13.34 -0.13 -5.30
CA ALA A 607 -14.42 -0.81 -4.58
C ALA A 607 -14.66 -2.23 -5.13
N GLY A 608 -15.39 -3.06 -4.37
CA GLY A 608 -15.73 -4.44 -4.74
C GLY A 608 -15.43 -5.43 -3.63
N GLY A 609 -15.57 -6.72 -3.91
CA GLY A 609 -15.16 -7.80 -3.01
C GLY A 609 -13.70 -7.63 -2.56
N ARG A 610 -13.33 -8.23 -1.43
CA ARG A 610 -12.01 -8.04 -0.83
C ARG A 610 -11.40 -9.34 -0.36
N THR A 611 -10.17 -9.57 -0.73
CA THR A 611 -9.29 -10.60 -0.19
C THR A 611 -7.85 -10.20 -0.50
N ALA A 612 -7.21 -9.52 0.45
CA ALA A 612 -5.80 -9.13 0.36
C ALA A 612 -4.87 -10.35 0.50
N MET A 613 -3.82 -10.42 -0.33
CA MET A 613 -2.77 -11.44 -0.25
C MET A 613 -1.38 -10.79 -0.40
N ALA A 614 -0.41 -11.19 0.41
CA ALA A 614 0.97 -10.74 0.22
C ALA A 614 1.68 -11.55 -0.87
N GLY A 615 2.44 -10.86 -1.72
CA GLY A 615 3.38 -11.44 -2.67
C GLY A 615 4.83 -11.08 -2.32
N PRO A 616 5.78 -11.28 -3.25
CA PRO A 616 7.20 -11.11 -2.95
C PRO A 616 7.65 -9.64 -2.88
N VAL A 617 8.76 -9.39 -2.18
CA VAL A 617 9.59 -8.19 -2.38
C VAL A 617 10.69 -8.53 -3.39
N TYR A 618 10.84 -7.71 -4.43
CA TYR A 618 11.74 -8.04 -5.53
C TYR A 618 13.10 -7.35 -5.44
N TYR A 619 14.17 -8.07 -5.78
CA TYR A 619 15.53 -7.54 -5.87
C TYR A 619 16.27 -8.20 -7.04
N SER A 620 16.46 -7.46 -8.14
CA SER A 620 17.03 -7.95 -9.38
C SER A 620 18.47 -8.47 -9.23
N ASP A 621 19.24 -7.98 -8.25
CA ASP A 621 20.60 -8.44 -7.98
C ASP A 621 20.69 -9.84 -7.35
N LEU A 622 19.56 -10.42 -6.90
CA LEU A 622 19.50 -11.80 -6.42
C LEU A 622 19.36 -12.83 -7.55
N TYR A 623 19.16 -12.39 -8.80
CA TYR A 623 18.74 -13.27 -9.90
C TYR A 623 19.59 -13.10 -11.18
N PRO A 624 19.61 -14.11 -12.07
CA PRO A 624 20.33 -14.04 -13.34
C PRO A 624 19.88 -12.87 -14.22
N LYS A 625 20.83 -12.21 -14.89
CA LYS A 625 20.55 -11.01 -15.71
C LYS A 625 19.62 -11.31 -16.89
N GLU A 626 19.64 -12.53 -17.37
CA GLU A 626 18.96 -13.00 -18.58
C GLU A 626 17.45 -13.19 -18.37
N THR A 627 17.00 -13.31 -17.12
CA THR A 627 15.63 -13.72 -16.79
C THR A 627 14.96 -12.86 -15.72
N ARG A 628 15.73 -12.04 -15.00
CA ARG A 628 15.24 -11.11 -13.99
C ARG A 628 14.43 -9.95 -14.58
N TYR A 629 13.56 -9.37 -13.76
CA TYR A 629 12.89 -8.11 -14.04
C TYR A 629 13.84 -6.92 -13.89
N PRO A 630 13.50 -5.76 -14.47
CA PRO A 630 14.30 -4.54 -14.36
C PRO A 630 14.48 -4.11 -12.90
N SER A 631 15.60 -3.44 -12.62
CA SER A 631 15.88 -2.83 -11.32
C SER A 631 14.87 -1.75 -10.90
N TYR A 632 13.95 -1.36 -11.79
CA TYR A 632 12.79 -0.54 -11.44
C TYR A 632 11.99 -1.14 -10.27
N TYR A 633 11.92 -2.48 -10.18
CA TYR A 633 11.20 -3.18 -9.10
C TYR A 633 12.04 -3.49 -7.87
N ASP A 634 13.32 -3.08 -7.83
CA ASP A 634 14.18 -3.33 -6.68
C ASP A 634 13.61 -2.68 -5.41
N GLY A 635 13.42 -3.49 -4.37
CA GLY A 635 12.84 -3.09 -3.09
C GLY A 635 11.32 -2.86 -3.11
N LYS A 636 10.63 -3.10 -4.24
CA LYS A 636 9.17 -3.00 -4.28
C LYS A 636 8.53 -4.27 -3.75
N PHE A 637 7.50 -4.09 -2.93
CA PHE A 637 6.66 -5.16 -2.41
C PHE A 637 5.47 -5.37 -3.34
N PHE A 638 5.19 -6.61 -3.72
CA PHE A 638 4.02 -6.94 -4.53
C PHE A 638 2.94 -7.53 -3.64
N PHE A 639 1.71 -7.09 -3.82
CA PHE A 639 0.54 -7.76 -3.24
C PHE A 639 -0.51 -7.98 -4.31
N ASN A 640 -1.35 -8.98 -4.12
CA ASN A 640 -2.41 -9.33 -5.04
C ASN A 640 -3.77 -9.32 -4.34
N GLU A 641 -4.79 -8.97 -5.12
CA GLU A 641 -6.17 -8.87 -4.68
C GLU A 641 -6.94 -10.02 -5.32
N TRP A 642 -7.31 -11.01 -4.51
CA TRP A 642 -7.87 -12.26 -5.02
C TRP A 642 -9.27 -12.07 -5.62
N MET A 643 -10.11 -11.20 -5.04
CA MET A 643 -11.47 -10.93 -5.51
C MET A 643 -11.53 -10.02 -6.75
N ARG A 644 -10.62 -9.04 -6.83
CA ARG A 644 -10.56 -7.98 -7.83
C ARG A 644 -9.60 -8.32 -8.97
N GLY A 645 -8.78 -9.36 -8.80
CA GLY A 645 -8.00 -9.98 -9.87
C GLY A 645 -6.83 -9.13 -10.36
N TYR A 646 -6.22 -8.31 -9.49
CA TYR A 646 -5.08 -7.48 -9.83
C TYR A 646 -3.86 -7.78 -8.94
N ILE A 647 -2.69 -7.37 -9.43
CA ILE A 647 -1.44 -7.33 -8.69
C ILE A 647 -0.99 -5.87 -8.66
N LYS A 648 -0.48 -5.39 -7.52
CA LYS A 648 0.13 -4.07 -7.39
C LYS A 648 1.54 -4.16 -6.87
N ALA A 649 2.41 -3.27 -7.37
CA ALA A 649 3.74 -3.05 -6.83
C ALA A 649 3.69 -1.80 -5.92
N VAL A 650 4.19 -1.95 -4.70
CA VAL A 650 4.26 -0.92 -3.67
C VAL A 650 5.69 -0.42 -3.57
N THR A 651 5.86 0.87 -3.79
CA THR A 651 7.11 1.59 -3.52
C THR A 651 7.14 1.97 -2.06
N MET A 652 8.25 1.67 -1.39
CA MET A 652 8.50 2.03 -0.01
C MET A 652 9.62 3.06 0.10
N LYS A 653 9.53 3.91 1.12
CA LYS A 653 10.63 4.80 1.52
C LYS A 653 11.78 3.96 2.08
N SER A 654 12.96 4.55 2.21
CA SER A 654 14.16 3.86 2.73
C SER A 654 13.99 3.32 4.15
N ASN A 655 13.05 3.86 4.94
CA ASN A 655 12.70 3.38 6.27
C ASN A 655 11.65 2.25 6.26
N GLY A 656 11.14 1.85 5.09
CA GLY A 656 10.12 0.81 4.91
C GLY A 656 8.68 1.32 4.85
N ASP A 657 8.42 2.62 5.05
CA ASP A 657 7.07 3.18 5.02
C ASP A 657 6.49 3.21 3.61
N TYR A 658 5.17 3.14 3.50
CA TYR A 658 4.46 3.31 2.23
C TYR A 658 4.83 4.65 1.58
N ASP A 659 5.07 4.61 0.27
CA ASP A 659 5.27 5.81 -0.54
C ASP A 659 4.17 5.98 -1.58
N ARG A 660 4.03 4.99 -2.46
CA ARG A 660 2.99 4.90 -3.51
C ARG A 660 2.81 3.45 -3.95
N MET A 661 1.76 3.18 -4.71
CA MET A 661 1.57 1.90 -5.39
C MET A 661 1.15 2.08 -6.84
N GLU A 662 1.48 1.10 -7.67
CA GLU A 662 1.10 1.06 -9.07
C GLU A 662 0.57 -0.34 -9.46
N PRO A 663 -0.34 -0.45 -10.45
CA PRO A 663 -0.72 -1.75 -10.97
C PRO A 663 0.45 -2.43 -11.68
N PHE A 664 0.56 -3.75 -11.51
CA PHE A 664 1.49 -4.60 -12.23
C PHE A 664 0.72 -5.41 -13.27
N MET A 665 1.07 -5.23 -14.55
CA MET A 665 0.37 -5.83 -15.70
C MET A 665 -1.17 -5.56 -15.70
N PRO A 666 -1.60 -4.29 -15.68
CA PRO A 666 -3.02 -3.92 -15.53
C PRO A 666 -3.96 -4.46 -16.62
N ASN A 667 -3.45 -4.79 -17.81
CA ASN A 667 -4.26 -5.34 -18.91
C ASN A 667 -4.29 -6.87 -18.92
N THR A 668 -3.56 -7.51 -18.01
CA THR A 668 -3.50 -8.97 -17.87
C THR A 668 -4.52 -9.45 -16.85
N LYS A 669 -5.32 -10.43 -17.25
CA LYS A 669 -6.32 -11.04 -16.37
C LYS A 669 -5.67 -12.11 -15.48
N PHE A 670 -5.88 -11.98 -14.17
CA PHE A 670 -5.57 -13.00 -13.17
C PHE A 670 -6.87 -13.62 -12.63
N HIS A 671 -6.92 -14.95 -12.57
CA HIS A 671 -8.07 -15.74 -12.13
C HIS A 671 -7.94 -16.06 -10.64
N SER A 672 -8.07 -15.01 -9.83
CA SER A 672 -7.98 -15.11 -8.37
C SER A 672 -6.61 -15.67 -7.95
N ALA A 673 -5.55 -14.90 -8.24
CA ALA A 673 -4.20 -15.24 -7.81
C ALA A 673 -4.19 -15.46 -6.30
N ILE A 674 -3.79 -16.64 -5.85
CA ILE A 674 -3.84 -17.06 -4.44
C ILE A 674 -2.45 -17.16 -3.81
N ASP A 675 -1.42 -17.27 -4.65
CA ASP A 675 -0.02 -17.30 -4.23
C ASP A 675 0.91 -16.83 -5.35
N ILE A 676 2.01 -16.17 -4.99
CA ILE A 676 3.05 -15.69 -5.91
C ILE A 676 4.42 -15.92 -5.27
N GLU A 677 5.29 -16.65 -5.96
CA GLU A 677 6.69 -16.85 -5.55
C GLU A 677 7.66 -16.40 -6.64
N VAL A 678 8.83 -15.90 -6.25
CA VAL A 678 9.94 -15.66 -7.18
C VAL A 678 10.80 -16.90 -7.28
N GLY A 679 10.91 -17.47 -8.48
CA GLY A 679 11.81 -18.60 -8.73
C GLY A 679 13.29 -18.21 -8.65
N PRO A 680 14.21 -19.18 -8.58
CA PRO A 680 15.66 -18.92 -8.62
C PRO A 680 16.12 -18.29 -9.96
N ASP A 681 15.26 -18.27 -10.98
CA ASP A 681 15.47 -17.55 -12.24
C ASP A 681 14.96 -16.09 -12.20
N GLY A 682 14.44 -15.60 -11.07
CA GLY A 682 13.98 -14.23 -10.90
C GLY A 682 12.63 -13.92 -11.54
N ARG A 683 11.88 -14.94 -11.97
CA ARG A 683 10.53 -14.80 -12.53
C ARG A 683 9.47 -15.07 -11.48
N PHE A 684 8.30 -14.45 -11.63
CA PHE A 684 7.15 -14.76 -10.79
C PHE A 684 6.46 -16.03 -11.28
N TYR A 685 6.15 -16.91 -10.34
CA TYR A 685 5.28 -18.06 -10.51
C TYR A 685 3.98 -17.76 -9.75
N VAL A 686 2.87 -17.78 -10.47
CA VAL A 686 1.56 -17.36 -9.96
C VAL A 686 0.63 -18.57 -9.91
N LEU A 687 0.10 -18.86 -8.72
CA LEU A 687 -0.95 -19.85 -8.50
C LEU A 687 -2.30 -19.16 -8.59
N GLU A 688 -3.20 -19.69 -9.42
CA GLU A 688 -4.53 -19.15 -9.63
C GLU A 688 -5.57 -20.16 -9.14
N TYR A 689 -6.45 -19.73 -8.22
CA TYR A 689 -7.51 -20.56 -7.67
C TYR A 689 -8.64 -20.83 -8.66
N GLY A 690 -8.86 -19.90 -9.60
CA GLY A 690 -9.98 -19.94 -10.54
C GLY A 690 -11.20 -19.17 -10.03
N THR A 691 -12.27 -19.18 -10.83
CA THR A 691 -13.45 -18.34 -10.60
C THR A 691 -14.52 -18.94 -9.68
N GLY A 692 -14.63 -20.27 -9.61
CA GLY A 692 -15.60 -20.98 -8.77
C GLY A 692 -15.02 -21.36 -7.41
N TRP A 693 -15.79 -21.14 -6.34
CA TRP A 693 -15.36 -21.44 -4.98
C TRP A 693 -15.63 -22.90 -4.64
N PHE A 694 -14.70 -23.56 -3.93
CA PHE A 694 -14.83 -24.96 -3.50
C PHE A 694 -15.10 -25.94 -4.67
N SER A 695 -14.56 -25.66 -5.84
CA SER A 695 -14.88 -26.38 -7.07
C SER A 695 -13.70 -26.50 -8.00
N LYS A 696 -13.66 -27.56 -8.82
CA LYS A 696 -12.70 -27.64 -9.93
C LYS A 696 -12.97 -26.55 -10.96
N ASN A 697 -11.96 -25.75 -11.23
CA ASN A 697 -12.04 -24.64 -12.15
C ASN A 697 -11.25 -24.93 -13.43
N ALA A 698 -11.81 -24.59 -14.59
CA ALA A 698 -11.11 -24.68 -15.87
C ALA A 698 -9.96 -23.64 -15.97
N ASP A 699 -10.11 -22.54 -15.22
CA ASP A 699 -9.17 -21.43 -15.13
C ASP A 699 -8.30 -21.46 -13.86
N ALA A 700 -8.40 -22.50 -13.02
CA ALA A 700 -7.37 -22.76 -12.02
C ALA A 700 -6.09 -23.23 -12.70
N GLY A 701 -4.95 -22.66 -12.30
CA GLY A 701 -3.71 -22.88 -13.01
C GLY A 701 -2.46 -22.43 -12.29
N LEU A 702 -1.33 -22.79 -12.89
CA LEU A 702 0.00 -22.33 -12.55
C LEU A 702 0.53 -21.59 -13.78
N SER A 703 0.91 -20.33 -13.60
CA SER A 703 1.51 -19.52 -14.66
C SER A 703 2.86 -18.95 -14.22
N ARG A 704 3.64 -18.49 -15.19
CA ARG A 704 4.93 -17.81 -14.98
C ARG A 704 4.94 -16.51 -15.75
N ILE A 705 5.45 -15.44 -15.14
CA ILE A 705 5.57 -14.14 -15.79
C ILE A 705 7.03 -13.94 -16.23
N ASP A 706 7.24 -13.81 -17.52
CA ASP A 706 8.54 -13.53 -18.16
C ASP A 706 8.70 -12.03 -18.45
N TYR A 707 9.94 -11.52 -18.47
CA TYR A 707 10.27 -10.16 -18.92
C TYR A 707 11.32 -10.22 -20.06
N LYS A 708 11.21 -9.33 -21.05
CA LYS A 708 12.06 -9.33 -22.26
C LYS A 708 12.69 -7.97 -22.56
#